data_AF-A0A8T0U1S4-F1
#
_entry.id   AF-A0A8T0U1S4-F1
#
_cell.length_a   1.000
_cell.length_b   1.000
_cell.length_c   1.000
_cell.angle_alpha   90.00
_cell.angle_beta   90.00
_cell.angle_gamma   90.00
#
_symmetry.space_group_name_H-M   'P 1'
#
loop_
_entity.id
_entity.type
_entity.pdbx_description
1 polymer ?
#
loop_
_entity_poly.entity_id
_entity_poly.type
_entity_poly.pdbx_seq_one_letter_code
_entity_poly.pdbx_strand_id
1 'polypeptide(L)'
;MMSRSYTNLLDLAAGNFAALGPSGGGRRRSGSFGMKRMPRVMTVPGPLSDLDDDDDEQAATSSVASDVPSSAVGERLIVVANQLPVVARRRADGRGWVFSWDEDSLLLRLRDGVPDEMEVFFVGSLRADVPPAEQDEVSQTLIDGFRCAPVFLSPELNERFYHHFCKGYLWPLFHYMLPFAAQLSPATEAAPSSDGGRFDRSAWEAYVLANKHFYEKVVEVINPEDDYIWVHDYHLMALPTFLRRRFNRLRIGFFLHSPFPSSEIYRTLPVREEVLRTLLNCDLIGFHTFDYARHFLSCCSRMLGLEYQSKRGYIGLEYFGRTVGIKIMPMGIHMGQLQSVLRLPEQEQKVAELRQRFEGKSVLLGVDDTDIFKGINLKLLAFETMLRMHPKWQGRAVLVQIANPPRGKGKELETIQAEIRVTCERINRDFGQTGYSPVVFIDRNVPSAERLAYYTIAECVVVTAVRDGMNLTPYEYIVCRQGIPGSESAPEVSGPKKSMLVVSEFIGCSPSLSGAIRINPWNIETTAEALNEAISVSEQEKQLRHGKHYRYVSTHDVSYWSRSFVQDLERACKDHFRKPCWGIGLGFGFRVVALDPHFSKLNLDTIVMSYEKAKSRAILLDYDGTLVPQASINKEPSAEIVSIINTLCSDSNNIVSIVSGRSRDSLGPMFASCPKLGLAAEHGYFLRYNFHISIVQSLVWC
;
A
#
# COMPACT_ATOMS: atom_id res chain seq x y z
N MET A 1 6.23 3.26 -44.43
CA MET A 1 7.06 2.49 -43.47
C MET A 1 6.89 3.13 -42.11
N MET A 2 6.08 2.53 -41.24
CA MET A 2 5.75 3.11 -39.93
C MET A 2 6.79 2.73 -38.87
N SER A 3 7.22 3.77 -38.16
CA SER A 3 8.25 3.78 -37.12
C SER A 3 7.93 2.80 -35.99
N ARG A 4 8.93 1.97 -35.62
CA ARG A 4 8.95 1.15 -34.41
C ARG A 4 9.26 2.06 -33.21
N SER A 5 8.23 2.64 -32.60
CA SER A 5 8.35 3.38 -31.33
C SER A 5 7.04 3.33 -30.53
N TYR A 6 6.65 2.12 -30.13
CA TYR A 6 5.59 1.87 -29.15
C TYR A 6 6.06 0.82 -28.15
N THR A 7 7.09 1.13 -27.35
CA THR A 7 7.42 0.33 -26.16
C THR A 7 6.42 0.66 -25.07
N ASN A 8 5.27 0.02 -25.16
CA ASN A 8 4.17 0.10 -24.21
C ASN A 8 4.47 -0.82 -23.01
N LEU A 9 3.92 -0.48 -21.85
CA LEU A 9 3.87 -1.31 -20.64
C LEU A 9 3.22 -2.70 -20.89
N LEU A 10 2.60 -2.88 -22.06
CA LEU A 10 2.22 -4.18 -22.64
C LEU A 10 3.41 -5.14 -22.77
N ASP A 11 4.61 -4.70 -23.13
CA ASP A 11 5.78 -5.59 -23.26
C ASP A 11 6.31 -6.05 -21.89
N LEU A 12 6.16 -5.22 -20.85
CA LEU A 12 6.50 -5.59 -19.46
C LEU A 12 5.47 -6.54 -18.84
N ALA A 13 4.22 -6.51 -19.30
CA ALA A 13 3.14 -7.37 -18.81
C ALA A 13 2.90 -8.62 -19.69
N ALA A 14 3.35 -8.62 -20.95
CA ALA A 14 3.13 -9.70 -21.92
C ALA A 14 4.31 -10.68 -22.07
N GLY A 15 5.38 -10.55 -21.28
CA GLY A 15 6.41 -11.59 -21.15
C GLY A 15 7.16 -11.96 -22.44
N ASN A 16 7.47 -11.01 -23.32
CA ASN A 16 8.25 -11.27 -24.53
C ASN A 16 9.68 -10.70 -24.41
N PHE A 17 10.61 -11.54 -23.93
CA PHE A 17 12.05 -11.31 -24.07
C PHE A 17 12.65 -12.43 -24.94
N ALA A 18 12.71 -12.20 -26.25
CA ALA A 18 13.57 -12.99 -27.14
C ALA A 18 14.97 -12.36 -27.17
N ALA A 19 15.85 -12.77 -26.25
CA ALA A 19 17.27 -12.41 -26.30
C ALA A 19 18.18 -13.37 -25.52
N LEU A 20 18.21 -14.65 -25.90
CA LEU A 20 19.38 -15.56 -25.77
C LEU A 20 19.38 -16.50 -27.00
N GLY A 21 20.37 -16.38 -27.90
CA GLY A 21 20.48 -17.14 -29.17
C GLY A 21 21.07 -18.56 -29.00
N PRO A 22 21.53 -19.29 -30.05
CA PRO A 22 21.56 -18.96 -31.49
C PRO A 22 20.85 -20.01 -32.40
N SER A 23 20.57 -19.61 -33.64
CA SER A 23 20.43 -20.43 -34.87
C SER A 23 19.69 -21.80 -34.81
N GLY A 24 18.50 -21.86 -35.42
CA GLY A 24 17.87 -23.12 -35.83
C GLY A 24 16.49 -22.90 -36.43
N GLY A 25 16.39 -23.00 -37.75
CA GLY A 25 15.16 -22.75 -38.51
C GLY A 25 14.04 -23.76 -38.21
N GLY A 26 12.80 -23.27 -38.20
CA GLY A 26 11.62 -24.13 -38.09
C GLY A 26 10.30 -23.35 -38.17
N ARG A 27 9.76 -23.21 -39.38
CA ARG A 27 8.39 -22.73 -39.66
C ARG A 27 7.35 -23.52 -38.85
N ARG A 28 6.47 -22.86 -38.08
CA ARG A 28 5.10 -23.37 -37.80
C ARG A 28 4.08 -22.23 -37.64
N ARG A 29 2.83 -22.60 -37.96
CA ARG A 29 1.70 -21.83 -38.48
C ARG A 29 0.99 -20.95 -37.45
N SER A 30 0.54 -19.78 -37.93
CA SER A 30 -0.44 -18.89 -37.31
C SER A 30 -1.82 -19.56 -37.22
N GLY A 31 -2.41 -19.55 -36.02
CA GLY A 31 -3.81 -19.87 -35.75
C GLY A 31 -4.52 -18.63 -35.23
N SER A 32 -5.46 -18.13 -36.02
CA SER A 32 -6.30 -16.96 -35.77
C SER A 32 -7.27 -17.18 -34.61
N PHE A 33 -7.24 -16.31 -33.59
CA PHE A 33 -8.35 -16.08 -32.67
C PHE A 33 -8.83 -14.65 -32.84
N GLY A 34 -10.10 -14.51 -33.26
CA GLY A 34 -10.71 -13.23 -33.64
C GLY A 34 -11.01 -12.34 -32.45
N MET A 35 -10.45 -11.13 -32.46
CA MET A 35 -10.93 -10.01 -31.65
C MET A 35 -12.20 -9.42 -32.30
N LYS A 36 -13.32 -9.45 -31.57
CA LYS A 36 -14.50 -8.65 -31.92
C LYS A 36 -14.19 -7.17 -31.67
N ARG A 37 -14.38 -6.35 -32.70
CA ARG A 37 -14.31 -4.88 -32.68
C ARG A 37 -15.32 -4.32 -31.66
N MET A 38 -14.85 -3.51 -30.71
CA MET A 38 -15.70 -2.57 -29.97
C MET A 38 -15.96 -1.31 -30.80
N PRO A 39 -17.12 -0.64 -30.67
CA PRO A 39 -17.41 0.58 -31.39
C PRO A 39 -16.63 1.77 -30.82
N ARG A 40 -16.02 2.56 -31.70
CA ARG A 40 -15.37 3.83 -31.39
C ARG A 40 -16.43 4.88 -31.09
N VAL A 41 -16.50 5.39 -29.86
CA VAL A 41 -17.10 6.69 -29.58
C VAL A 41 -16.02 7.74 -29.84
N MET A 42 -16.19 8.49 -30.92
CA MET A 42 -15.37 9.65 -31.27
C MET A 42 -15.93 10.88 -30.55
N THR A 43 -15.21 11.44 -29.60
CA THR A 43 -15.42 12.83 -29.16
C THR A 43 -14.33 13.67 -29.80
N VAL A 44 -14.70 14.40 -30.85
CA VAL A 44 -13.88 15.43 -31.51
C VAL A 44 -14.01 16.71 -30.67
N PRO A 45 -12.92 17.38 -30.28
CA PRO A 45 -13.00 18.74 -29.74
C PRO A 45 -13.19 19.70 -30.91
N GLY A 46 -14.33 20.37 -30.98
CA GLY A 46 -14.53 21.52 -31.87
C GLY A 46 -13.82 22.76 -31.32
N PRO A 47 -13.36 23.70 -32.17
CA PRO A 47 -12.71 24.92 -31.73
C PRO A 47 -13.75 25.90 -31.17
N LEU A 48 -13.50 26.41 -29.97
CA LEU A 48 -14.21 27.58 -29.44
C LEU A 48 -13.69 28.81 -30.21
N SER A 49 -14.63 29.58 -30.76
CA SER A 49 -14.35 30.89 -31.35
C SER A 49 -14.69 31.94 -30.30
N ASP A 50 -13.76 32.86 -30.10
CA ASP A 50 -13.89 34.06 -29.28
C ASP A 50 -14.96 34.99 -29.86
N LEU A 51 -15.89 35.44 -29.04
CA LEU A 51 -16.56 36.74 -29.17
C LEU A 51 -16.85 37.29 -27.77
N ASP A 52 -16.31 38.48 -27.52
CA ASP A 52 -16.64 39.39 -26.42
C ASP A 52 -18.11 39.83 -26.49
N ASP A 53 -18.77 39.99 -25.34
CA ASP A 53 -19.41 41.26 -24.90
C ASP A 53 -20.24 41.08 -23.61
N ASP A 54 -20.34 42.19 -22.88
CA ASP A 54 -20.80 42.41 -21.51
C ASP A 54 -22.32 42.23 -21.21
N ASP A 55 -22.59 42.12 -19.90
CA ASP A 55 -23.76 42.55 -19.09
C ASP A 55 -25.18 41.91 -19.18
N ASP A 56 -25.64 41.56 -17.96
CA ASP A 56 -26.98 41.59 -17.34
C ASP A 56 -28.18 40.65 -17.66
N GLU A 57 -28.74 40.19 -16.53
CA GLU A 57 -30.10 39.76 -16.15
C GLU A 57 -31.03 38.88 -17.05
N GLN A 58 -31.40 37.74 -16.45
CA GLN A 58 -32.72 37.06 -16.44
C GLN A 58 -33.70 37.26 -17.62
N ALA A 59 -33.87 36.20 -18.42
CA ALA A 59 -35.18 35.71 -18.84
C ALA A 59 -35.12 34.26 -19.35
N ALA A 60 -36.15 33.50 -19.00
CA ALA A 60 -36.35 32.10 -19.34
C ALA A 60 -36.62 31.86 -20.83
N THR A 61 -36.04 30.80 -21.39
CA THR A 61 -36.65 30.07 -22.51
C THR A 61 -36.41 28.57 -22.38
N SER A 62 -37.52 27.84 -22.30
CA SER A 62 -37.65 26.40 -22.32
C SER A 62 -37.16 25.77 -23.63
N SER A 63 -36.32 24.74 -23.54
CA SER A 63 -36.13 23.78 -24.62
C SER A 63 -36.05 22.35 -24.07
N VAL A 64 -37.19 21.66 -24.15
CA VAL A 64 -37.40 20.19 -24.26
C VAL A 64 -36.31 19.30 -23.64
N ALA A 65 -36.51 18.98 -22.36
CA ALA A 65 -35.90 17.85 -21.70
C ALA A 65 -36.49 16.54 -22.22
N SER A 66 -35.65 15.59 -22.59
CA SER A 66 -36.01 14.17 -22.59
C SER A 66 -35.87 13.65 -21.16
N ASP A 67 -36.99 13.25 -20.58
CA ASP A 67 -37.08 12.65 -19.26
C ASP A 67 -36.26 11.36 -19.14
N VAL A 68 -35.07 11.48 -18.55
CA VAL A 68 -34.47 10.41 -17.76
C VAL A 68 -34.27 11.04 -16.38
N PRO A 69 -34.78 10.45 -15.28
CA PRO A 69 -34.58 11.04 -13.97
C PRO A 69 -33.09 11.05 -13.69
N SER A 70 -32.50 12.25 -13.64
CA SER A 70 -31.22 12.47 -12.98
C SER A 70 -31.42 12.08 -11.52
N SER A 71 -31.08 10.83 -11.19
CA SER A 71 -30.71 10.49 -9.82
C SER A 71 -29.61 11.48 -9.45
N ALA A 72 -29.79 12.25 -8.39
CA ALA A 72 -28.69 12.99 -7.78
C ALA A 72 -27.59 11.97 -7.49
N VAL A 73 -26.54 11.94 -8.32
CA VAL A 73 -25.47 10.96 -8.18
C VAL A 73 -24.64 11.42 -6.98
N GLY A 74 -24.87 10.80 -5.83
CA GLY A 74 -24.00 10.97 -4.68
C GLY A 74 -22.57 10.59 -5.05
N GLU A 75 -21.59 11.23 -4.43
CA GLU A 75 -20.19 10.85 -4.61
C GLU A 75 -20.00 9.37 -4.25
N ARG A 76 -19.08 8.67 -4.91
CA ARG A 76 -18.82 7.25 -4.64
C ARG A 76 -17.37 7.01 -4.29
N LEU A 77 -17.14 6.12 -3.34
CA LEU A 77 -15.84 5.65 -2.89
C LEU A 77 -15.62 4.20 -3.34
N ILE A 78 -14.67 4.03 -4.24
CA ILE A 78 -14.20 2.72 -4.69
C ILE A 78 -13.03 2.28 -3.81
N VAL A 79 -13.30 1.32 -2.94
CA VAL A 79 -12.30 0.68 -2.08
C VAL A 79 -11.65 -0.47 -2.84
N VAL A 80 -10.34 -0.39 -3.06
CA VAL A 80 -9.58 -1.42 -3.80
C VAL A 80 -8.59 -2.11 -2.88
N ALA A 81 -8.73 -3.41 -2.70
CA ALA A 81 -7.88 -4.20 -1.80
C ALA A 81 -7.64 -5.61 -2.35
N ASN A 82 -6.57 -6.26 -1.91
CA ASN A 82 -6.23 -7.62 -2.39
C ASN A 82 -7.38 -8.62 -2.27
N GLN A 83 -8.21 -8.50 -1.23
CA GLN A 83 -9.32 -9.42 -0.97
C GLN A 83 -10.62 -8.63 -0.74
N LEU A 84 -11.71 -9.09 -1.34
CA LEU A 84 -13.05 -8.56 -1.07
C LEU A 84 -13.49 -8.88 0.37
N PRO A 85 -14.33 -8.02 0.97
CA PRO A 85 -14.96 -8.28 2.26
C PRO A 85 -16.11 -9.30 2.17
N VAL A 86 -15.99 -10.34 1.34
CA VAL A 86 -17.03 -11.34 1.08
C VAL A 86 -16.47 -12.75 1.26
N VAL A 87 -17.24 -13.60 1.93
CA VAL A 87 -16.99 -15.03 2.01
C VAL A 87 -17.71 -15.72 0.86
N ALA A 88 -16.96 -16.39 -0.01
CA ALA A 88 -17.49 -17.23 -1.09
C ALA A 88 -17.40 -18.70 -0.71
N ARG A 89 -18.52 -19.43 -0.80
CA ARG A 89 -18.57 -20.89 -0.56
C ARG A 89 -19.27 -21.58 -1.72
N ARG A 90 -18.71 -22.71 -2.16
CA ARG A 90 -19.39 -23.60 -3.12
C ARG A 90 -20.66 -24.15 -2.48
N ARG A 91 -21.78 -24.20 -3.22
CA ARG A 91 -23.01 -24.86 -2.72
C ARG A 91 -22.77 -26.36 -2.51
N ALA A 92 -23.49 -26.93 -1.54
CA ALA A 92 -23.36 -28.35 -1.19
C ALA A 92 -23.75 -29.30 -2.35
N ASP A 93 -24.61 -28.85 -3.27
CA ASP A 93 -24.99 -29.59 -4.48
C ASP A 93 -23.95 -29.46 -5.62
N GLY A 94 -22.83 -28.76 -5.38
CA GLY A 94 -21.76 -28.53 -6.34
C GLY A 94 -22.07 -27.50 -7.42
N ARG A 95 -23.29 -26.95 -7.48
CA ARG A 95 -23.76 -26.05 -8.53
C ARG A 95 -23.89 -24.63 -8.02
N GLY A 96 -22.95 -23.77 -8.42
CA GLY A 96 -22.95 -22.35 -8.07
C GLY A 96 -22.41 -22.05 -6.66
N TRP A 97 -22.62 -20.80 -6.25
CA TRP A 97 -21.96 -20.21 -5.09
C TRP A 97 -22.96 -19.62 -4.09
N VAL A 98 -22.52 -19.52 -2.84
CA VAL A 98 -23.17 -18.76 -1.77
C VAL A 98 -22.19 -17.69 -1.30
N PHE A 99 -22.69 -16.47 -1.17
CA PHE A 99 -21.94 -15.32 -0.73
C PHE A 99 -22.55 -14.76 0.55
N SER A 100 -21.69 -14.32 1.45
CA SER A 100 -22.07 -13.55 2.64
C SER A 100 -20.98 -12.52 2.92
N TRP A 101 -21.34 -11.43 3.60
CA TRP A 101 -20.34 -10.50 4.09
C TRP A 101 -19.36 -11.19 5.05
N ASP A 102 -18.08 -10.82 4.95
CA ASP A 102 -17.08 -11.14 5.97
C ASP A 102 -17.19 -10.07 7.07
N GLU A 103 -18.00 -10.35 8.09
CA GLU A 103 -18.25 -9.45 9.24
C GLU A 103 -16.97 -9.17 10.06
N ASP A 104 -15.93 -10.00 9.89
CA ASP A 104 -14.61 -9.80 10.48
C ASP A 104 -13.67 -8.95 9.61
N SER A 105 -14.09 -8.61 8.39
CA SER A 105 -13.31 -7.75 7.49
C SER A 105 -13.31 -6.31 7.94
N LEU A 106 -12.10 -5.79 8.18
CA LEU A 106 -11.86 -4.36 8.35
C LEU A 106 -12.42 -3.54 7.19
N LEU A 107 -12.28 -4.03 5.95
CA LEU A 107 -12.71 -3.31 4.76
C LEU A 107 -14.22 -3.13 4.70
N LEU A 108 -14.98 -4.05 5.27
CA LEU A 108 -16.42 -3.87 5.40
C LEU A 108 -16.72 -2.75 6.41
N ARG A 109 -16.04 -2.81 7.56
CA ARG A 109 -16.28 -1.93 8.72
C ARG A 109 -15.89 -0.47 8.48
N LEU A 110 -15.01 -0.19 7.51
CA LEU A 110 -14.66 1.19 7.17
C LEU A 110 -15.86 1.98 6.64
N ARG A 111 -16.87 1.29 6.07
CA ARG A 111 -18.09 1.90 5.51
C ARG A 111 -18.78 2.79 6.54
N ASP A 112 -18.74 2.42 7.81
CA ASP A 112 -19.49 3.11 8.88
C ASP A 112 -18.88 4.47 9.26
N GLY A 113 -17.70 4.82 8.71
CA GLY A 113 -17.15 6.17 8.79
C GLY A 113 -17.21 6.96 7.49
N VAL A 114 -17.68 6.35 6.40
CA VAL A 114 -17.93 7.06 5.14
C VAL A 114 -19.27 7.82 5.28
N PRO A 115 -19.40 9.04 4.71
CA PRO A 115 -20.68 9.78 4.75
C PRO A 115 -21.84 8.96 4.17
N ASP A 116 -23.04 9.08 4.75
CA ASP A 116 -24.22 8.27 4.37
C ASP A 116 -24.65 8.51 2.91
N GLU A 117 -24.41 9.72 2.40
CA GLU A 117 -24.64 10.14 1.02
C GLU A 117 -23.60 9.58 0.03
N MET A 118 -22.46 9.08 0.52
CA MET A 118 -21.38 8.55 -0.30
C MET A 118 -21.49 7.03 -0.44
N GLU A 119 -21.71 6.55 -1.65
CA GLU A 119 -21.80 5.11 -1.91
C GLU A 119 -20.42 4.45 -1.79
N VAL A 120 -20.34 3.28 -1.15
CA VAL A 120 -19.10 2.47 -1.10
C VAL A 120 -19.21 1.27 -2.02
N PHE A 121 -18.20 1.09 -2.87
CA PHE A 121 -18.08 -0.02 -3.82
C PHE A 121 -16.71 -0.70 -3.63
N PHE A 122 -16.65 -2.03 -3.68
CA PHE A 122 -15.43 -2.79 -3.41
C PHE A 122 -14.87 -3.46 -4.67
N VAL A 123 -13.55 -3.42 -4.84
CA VAL A 123 -12.84 -4.18 -5.89
C VAL A 123 -11.74 -5.01 -5.24
N GLY A 124 -11.72 -6.32 -5.52
CA GLY A 124 -10.75 -7.24 -4.91
C GLY A 124 -10.87 -8.68 -5.38
N SER A 125 -9.93 -9.55 -4.99
CA SER A 125 -10.04 -10.99 -5.27
C SER A 125 -10.91 -11.70 -4.23
N LEU A 126 -11.39 -12.90 -4.59
CA LEU A 126 -12.09 -13.79 -3.65
C LEU A 126 -11.11 -14.76 -3.01
N ARG A 127 -11.40 -15.19 -1.77
CA ARG A 127 -10.70 -16.30 -1.10
C ARG A 127 -11.19 -17.67 -1.58
N ALA A 128 -11.49 -17.79 -2.86
CA ALA A 128 -11.98 -19.00 -3.50
C ALA A 128 -11.52 -19.04 -4.96
N ASP A 129 -11.20 -20.24 -5.45
CA ASP A 129 -10.87 -20.46 -6.86
C ASP A 129 -12.17 -20.65 -7.66
N VAL A 130 -12.49 -19.66 -8.49
CA VAL A 130 -13.71 -19.64 -9.30
C VAL A 130 -13.36 -20.03 -10.73
N PRO A 131 -13.89 -21.17 -11.24
CA PRO A 131 -13.62 -21.62 -12.60
C PRO A 131 -14.00 -20.55 -13.64
N PRO A 132 -13.21 -20.36 -14.72
CA PRO A 132 -13.47 -19.34 -15.74
C PRO A 132 -14.90 -19.33 -16.31
N ALA A 133 -15.51 -20.51 -16.46
CA ALA A 133 -16.88 -20.64 -16.97
C ALA A 133 -17.96 -20.08 -16.03
N GLU A 134 -17.64 -19.89 -14.75
CA GLU A 134 -18.57 -19.39 -13.71
C GLU A 134 -18.28 -17.92 -13.33
N GLN A 135 -17.19 -17.33 -13.83
CA GLN A 135 -16.72 -16.00 -13.38
C GLN A 135 -17.69 -14.86 -13.71
N ASP A 136 -18.38 -14.91 -14.85
CA ASP A 136 -19.34 -13.88 -15.25
C ASP A 136 -20.58 -13.89 -14.32
N GLU A 137 -21.12 -15.07 -14.04
CA GLU A 137 -22.26 -15.25 -13.11
C GLU A 137 -21.90 -14.79 -11.69
N VAL A 138 -20.72 -15.18 -11.21
CA VAL A 138 -20.20 -14.76 -9.90
C VAL A 138 -20.00 -13.24 -9.85
N SER A 139 -19.45 -12.63 -10.91
CA SER A 139 -19.26 -11.18 -10.99
C SER A 139 -20.58 -10.44 -10.90
N GLN A 140 -21.57 -10.85 -11.69
CA GLN A 140 -22.89 -10.21 -11.69
C GLN A 140 -23.57 -10.32 -10.32
N THR A 141 -23.52 -11.51 -9.70
CA THR A 141 -24.09 -11.75 -8.37
C THR A 141 -23.46 -10.85 -7.31
N LEU A 142 -22.14 -10.66 -7.35
CA LEU A 142 -21.41 -9.83 -6.39
C LEU A 142 -21.61 -8.34 -6.62
N ILE A 143 -21.72 -7.89 -7.87
CA ILE A 143 -22.00 -6.48 -8.19
C ILE A 143 -23.40 -6.12 -7.70
N ASP A 144 -24.41 -6.92 -8.05
CA ASP A 144 -25.81 -6.61 -7.74
C ASP A 144 -26.13 -6.77 -6.25
N GLY A 145 -25.64 -7.84 -5.61
CA GLY A 145 -25.97 -8.17 -4.24
C GLY A 145 -25.06 -7.53 -3.18
N PHE A 146 -23.80 -7.23 -3.55
CA PHE A 146 -22.76 -6.83 -2.61
C PHE A 146 -21.98 -5.58 -3.04
N ARG A 147 -22.27 -4.97 -4.20
CA ARG A 147 -21.47 -3.85 -4.74
C ARG A 147 -19.97 -4.18 -4.75
N CYS A 148 -19.67 -5.42 -5.09
CA CYS A 148 -18.32 -5.97 -5.14
C CYS A 148 -17.99 -6.40 -6.57
N ALA A 149 -16.90 -5.89 -7.12
CA ALA A 149 -16.36 -6.38 -8.40
C ALA A 149 -15.16 -7.32 -8.14
N PRO A 150 -15.30 -8.63 -8.42
CA PRO A 150 -14.21 -9.57 -8.21
C PRO A 150 -13.10 -9.43 -9.26
N VAL A 151 -11.86 -9.55 -8.81
CA VAL A 151 -10.66 -9.68 -9.64
C VAL A 151 -10.22 -11.13 -9.59
N PHE A 152 -10.38 -11.84 -10.70
CA PHE A 152 -9.90 -13.22 -10.83
C PHE A 152 -8.45 -13.23 -11.33
N LEU A 153 -7.59 -13.91 -10.58
CA LEU A 153 -6.21 -14.16 -10.95
C LEU A 153 -6.04 -15.67 -11.18
N SER A 154 -5.27 -16.06 -12.19
CA SER A 154 -4.95 -17.49 -12.35
C SER A 154 -4.17 -18.00 -11.13
N PRO A 155 -4.28 -19.29 -10.77
CA PRO A 155 -3.52 -19.85 -9.66
C PRO A 155 -2.00 -19.59 -9.77
N GLU A 156 -1.43 -19.70 -10.96
CA GLU A 156 -0.01 -19.48 -11.23
C GLU A 156 0.41 -18.01 -11.11
N LEU A 157 -0.49 -17.09 -11.50
CA LEU A 157 -0.26 -15.67 -11.30
C LEU A 157 -0.34 -15.33 -9.81
N ASN A 158 -1.36 -15.82 -9.12
CA ASN A 158 -1.56 -15.58 -7.69
C ASN A 158 -0.40 -16.15 -6.86
N GLU A 159 0.12 -17.33 -7.17
CA GLU A 159 1.30 -17.90 -6.50
C GLU A 159 2.51 -16.95 -6.59
N ARG A 160 2.85 -16.47 -7.79
CA ARG A 160 4.00 -15.58 -7.99
C ARG A 160 3.78 -14.17 -7.43
N PHE A 161 2.58 -13.61 -7.61
CA PHE A 161 2.22 -12.30 -7.09
C PHE A 161 2.15 -12.29 -5.56
N TYR A 162 1.34 -13.18 -4.98
CA TYR A 162 0.99 -13.14 -3.56
C TYR A 162 2.01 -13.91 -2.72
N HIS A 163 2.29 -15.18 -3.05
CA HIS A 163 3.16 -16.00 -2.23
C HIS A 163 4.64 -15.63 -2.42
N HIS A 164 5.11 -15.46 -3.67
CA HIS A 164 6.52 -15.11 -3.90
C HIS A 164 6.79 -13.63 -3.67
N PHE A 165 6.16 -12.70 -4.41
CA PHE A 165 6.52 -11.29 -4.29
C PHE A 165 5.98 -10.63 -3.01
N CYS A 166 4.68 -10.73 -2.74
CA CYS A 166 4.08 -10.07 -1.57
C CYS A 166 4.54 -10.69 -0.25
N LYS A 167 4.41 -12.02 -0.09
CA LYS A 167 4.76 -12.72 1.15
C LYS A 167 6.22 -13.15 1.25
N GLY A 168 6.89 -13.44 0.13
CA GLY A 168 8.30 -13.84 0.14
C GLY A 168 9.30 -12.67 0.09
N TYR A 169 8.91 -11.50 -0.47
CA TYR A 169 9.81 -10.34 -0.54
C TYR A 169 9.30 -9.11 0.23
N LEU A 170 8.13 -8.56 -0.13
CA LEU A 170 7.65 -7.30 0.48
C LEU A 170 7.38 -7.43 1.97
N TRP A 171 6.70 -8.50 2.39
CA TRP A 171 6.33 -8.72 3.78
C TRP A 171 7.57 -8.83 4.69
N PRO A 172 8.56 -9.70 4.41
CA PRO A 172 9.80 -9.73 5.18
C PRO A 172 10.55 -8.39 5.20
N LEU A 173 10.69 -7.75 4.04
CA LEU A 173 11.39 -6.47 3.92
C LEU A 173 10.74 -5.38 4.78
N PHE A 174 9.43 -5.26 4.72
CA PHE A 174 8.68 -4.25 5.49
C PHE A 174 8.70 -4.55 7.00
N HIS A 175 8.97 -5.79 7.38
CA HIS A 175 9.16 -6.22 8.77
C HIS A 175 10.65 -6.36 9.14
N TYR A 176 11.54 -5.66 8.43
CA TYR A 176 12.98 -5.53 8.73
C TYR A 176 13.77 -6.85 8.64
N MET A 177 13.25 -7.83 7.89
CA MET A 177 13.99 -9.03 7.54
C MET A 177 14.59 -8.87 6.15
N LEU A 178 15.92 -8.91 6.07
CA LEU A 178 16.63 -8.87 4.80
C LEU A 178 16.53 -10.22 4.08
N PRO A 179 16.53 -10.23 2.72
CA PRO A 179 16.38 -11.45 1.93
C PRO A 179 17.39 -12.59 2.24
N PHE A 180 18.59 -12.27 2.72
CA PHE A 180 19.59 -13.27 3.11
C PHE A 180 19.30 -13.96 4.44
N ALA A 181 18.51 -13.33 5.34
CA ALA A 181 18.19 -13.91 6.65
C ALA A 181 17.22 -15.10 6.55
N ALA A 182 16.37 -15.12 5.50
CA ALA A 182 15.47 -16.23 5.16
C ALA A 182 16.21 -17.55 4.84
N GLN A 183 17.52 -17.48 4.53
CA GLN A 183 18.31 -18.64 4.11
C GLN A 183 19.08 -19.33 5.24
N LEU A 184 19.15 -18.73 6.42
CA LEU A 184 20.06 -19.16 7.48
C LEU A 184 19.46 -20.18 8.46
N SER A 185 18.28 -20.74 8.18
CA SER A 185 17.78 -21.89 8.97
C SER A 185 18.55 -23.17 8.57
N PRO A 186 19.36 -23.75 9.46
CA PRO A 186 20.17 -24.91 9.14
C PRO A 186 19.34 -26.18 9.37
N ALA A 187 18.58 -26.64 8.39
CA ALA A 187 18.13 -28.03 8.35
C ALA A 187 17.64 -28.43 6.95
N THR A 188 18.29 -29.46 6.40
CA THR A 188 17.88 -30.37 5.33
C THR A 188 18.18 -30.03 3.87
N GLU A 189 18.93 -30.97 3.28
CA GLU A 189 19.44 -31.12 1.92
C GLU A 189 18.34 -31.32 0.85
N ALA A 190 17.29 -30.51 0.87
CA ALA A 190 16.31 -30.49 -0.22
C ALA A 190 16.66 -29.37 -1.19
N ALA A 191 17.40 -29.76 -2.23
CA ALA A 191 17.72 -29.08 -3.51
C ALA A 191 17.71 -27.54 -3.49
N PRO A 192 18.84 -26.87 -3.80
CA PRO A 192 18.82 -25.43 -3.99
C PRO A 192 17.85 -25.13 -5.14
N SER A 193 16.81 -24.35 -4.89
CA SER A 193 16.23 -23.54 -5.96
C SER A 193 17.42 -22.82 -6.60
N SER A 194 17.66 -23.05 -7.87
CA SER A 194 18.89 -22.74 -8.61
C SER A 194 19.20 -21.24 -8.75
N ASP A 195 18.62 -20.38 -7.93
CA ASP A 195 18.92 -18.96 -7.87
C ASP A 195 19.04 -18.49 -6.41
N GLY A 196 20.28 -18.46 -5.91
CA GLY A 196 20.61 -18.25 -4.50
C GLY A 196 20.25 -16.86 -3.96
N GLY A 197 19.01 -16.68 -3.49
CA GLY A 197 18.58 -15.47 -2.76
C GLY A 197 18.57 -14.19 -3.58
N ARG A 198 18.68 -14.32 -4.91
CA ARG A 198 18.63 -13.20 -5.83
C ARG A 198 17.20 -12.70 -5.95
N PHE A 199 17.06 -11.44 -6.34
CA PHE A 199 15.76 -10.85 -6.61
C PHE A 199 15.12 -11.52 -7.82
N ASP A 200 14.00 -12.21 -7.61
CA ASP A 200 13.23 -12.81 -8.70
C ASP A 200 12.47 -11.73 -9.46
N ARG A 201 13.02 -11.36 -10.62
CA ARG A 201 12.41 -10.39 -11.53
C ARG A 201 11.03 -10.86 -12.04
N SER A 202 10.83 -12.17 -12.20
CA SER A 202 9.56 -12.72 -12.69
C SER A 202 8.44 -12.58 -11.66
N ALA A 203 8.76 -12.65 -10.36
CA ALA A 203 7.81 -12.38 -9.28
C ALA A 203 7.37 -10.91 -9.26
N TRP A 204 8.28 -9.97 -9.53
CA TRP A 204 7.91 -8.56 -9.72
C TRP A 204 7.02 -8.35 -10.94
N GLU A 205 7.31 -9.01 -12.07
CA GLU A 205 6.48 -8.91 -13.27
C GLU A 205 5.07 -9.47 -13.02
N ALA A 206 4.97 -10.58 -12.29
CA ALA A 206 3.70 -11.11 -11.81
C ALA A 206 2.96 -10.12 -10.90
N TYR A 207 3.67 -9.40 -10.03
CA TYR A 207 3.08 -8.36 -9.19
C TYR A 207 2.51 -7.19 -10.00
N VAL A 208 3.24 -6.74 -11.02
CA VAL A 208 2.79 -5.69 -11.93
C VAL A 208 1.60 -6.16 -12.77
N LEU A 209 1.61 -7.41 -13.25
CA LEU A 209 0.51 -8.00 -14.01
C LEU A 209 -0.76 -8.18 -13.16
N ALA A 210 -0.63 -8.63 -11.91
CA ALA A 210 -1.76 -8.69 -10.99
C ALA A 210 -2.36 -7.29 -10.77
N ASN A 211 -1.53 -6.29 -10.45
CA ASN A 211 -1.99 -4.89 -10.32
C ASN A 211 -2.66 -4.35 -11.59
N LYS A 212 -2.25 -4.81 -12.78
CA LYS A 212 -2.92 -4.49 -14.05
C LYS A 212 -4.33 -5.07 -14.11
N HIS A 213 -4.56 -6.31 -13.67
CA HIS A 213 -5.91 -6.89 -13.61
C HIS A 213 -6.82 -6.16 -12.62
N PHE A 214 -6.27 -5.72 -11.48
CA PHE A 214 -7.00 -4.82 -10.58
C PHE A 214 -7.36 -3.51 -11.27
N TYR A 215 -6.42 -2.89 -11.98
CA TYR A 215 -6.68 -1.69 -12.79
C TYR A 215 -7.81 -1.92 -13.82
N GLU A 216 -7.75 -3.02 -14.58
CA GLU A 216 -8.78 -3.35 -15.58
C GLU A 216 -10.17 -3.42 -14.93
N LYS A 217 -10.28 -4.09 -13.78
CA LYS A 217 -11.54 -4.20 -13.05
C LYS A 217 -12.03 -2.87 -12.48
N VAL A 218 -11.13 -2.02 -11.97
CA VAL A 218 -11.50 -0.67 -11.51
C VAL A 218 -12.03 0.18 -12.66
N VAL A 219 -11.40 0.12 -13.84
CA VAL A 219 -11.83 0.88 -15.03
C VAL A 219 -13.22 0.47 -15.51
N GLU A 220 -13.62 -0.79 -15.32
CA GLU A 220 -14.96 -1.27 -15.69
C GLU A 220 -16.07 -0.62 -14.85
N VAL A 221 -15.78 -0.24 -13.59
CA VAL A 221 -16.81 0.22 -12.64
C VAL A 221 -16.77 1.71 -12.34
N ILE A 222 -15.65 2.40 -12.60
CA ILE A 222 -15.40 3.78 -12.16
C ILE A 222 -16.06 4.85 -13.04
N ASN A 223 -16.56 5.90 -12.39
CA ASN A 223 -16.82 7.20 -12.99
C ASN A 223 -15.63 8.15 -12.66
N PRO A 224 -14.75 8.45 -13.63
CA PRO A 224 -13.49 9.13 -13.37
C PRO A 224 -13.60 10.61 -12.99
N GLU A 225 -14.75 11.25 -13.20
CA GLU A 225 -14.95 12.67 -12.86
C GLU A 225 -15.35 12.84 -11.38
N ASP A 226 -16.10 11.88 -10.83
CA ASP A 226 -16.78 12.02 -9.54
C ASP A 226 -16.24 11.08 -8.46
N ASP A 227 -15.74 9.90 -8.84
CA ASP A 227 -15.40 8.86 -7.87
C ASP A 227 -14.05 9.12 -7.16
N TYR A 228 -14.03 8.76 -5.89
CA TYR A 228 -12.81 8.58 -5.11
C TYR A 228 -12.37 7.13 -5.15
N ILE A 229 -11.06 6.89 -5.25
CA ILE A 229 -10.47 5.57 -5.15
C ILE A 229 -9.64 5.53 -3.87
N TRP A 230 -9.88 4.52 -3.04
CA TRP A 230 -9.05 4.25 -1.88
C TRP A 230 -8.40 2.87 -2.00
N VAL A 231 -7.10 2.89 -2.31
CA VAL A 231 -6.28 1.69 -2.48
C VAL A 231 -5.69 1.26 -1.13
N HIS A 232 -5.78 -0.03 -0.81
CA HIS A 232 -5.27 -0.58 0.43
C HIS A 232 -4.10 -1.54 0.25
N ASP A 233 -3.07 -1.25 1.03
CA ASP A 233 -1.98 -2.13 1.42
C ASP A 233 -0.91 -2.45 0.37
N TYR A 234 0.17 -3.09 0.82
CA TYR A 234 1.38 -3.36 0.04
C TYR A 234 1.16 -4.24 -1.21
N HIS A 235 0.04 -4.94 -1.31
CA HIS A 235 -0.32 -5.76 -2.48
C HIS A 235 -0.57 -4.92 -3.74
N LEU A 236 -1.03 -3.67 -3.56
CA LEU A 236 -1.53 -2.84 -4.66
C LEU A 236 -0.76 -1.52 -4.82
N MET A 237 0.51 -1.49 -4.43
CA MET A 237 1.35 -0.28 -4.54
C MET A 237 1.68 0.11 -5.98
N ALA A 238 1.44 -0.74 -6.98
CA ALA A 238 1.63 -0.40 -8.39
C ALA A 238 0.36 0.13 -9.07
N LEU A 239 -0.82 -0.07 -8.46
CA LEU A 239 -2.12 0.30 -9.02
C LEU A 239 -2.27 1.81 -9.31
N PRO A 240 -1.84 2.75 -8.44
CA PRO A 240 -2.01 4.19 -8.68
C PRO A 240 -1.44 4.70 -10.02
N THR A 241 -0.30 4.17 -10.47
CA THR A 241 0.33 4.56 -11.76
C THR A 241 -0.55 4.13 -12.92
N PHE A 242 -1.11 2.91 -12.87
CA PHE A 242 -1.99 2.42 -13.94
C PHE A 242 -3.24 3.31 -14.07
N LEU A 243 -3.85 3.66 -12.95
CA LEU A 243 -5.03 4.52 -12.89
C LEU A 243 -4.73 5.92 -13.42
N ARG A 244 -3.68 6.58 -12.91
CA ARG A 244 -3.32 7.94 -13.34
C ARG A 244 -2.91 8.03 -14.80
N ARG A 245 -2.30 6.98 -15.35
CA ARG A 245 -1.95 6.97 -16.77
C ARG A 245 -3.17 6.99 -17.69
N ARG A 246 -4.27 6.36 -17.26
CA ARG A 246 -5.53 6.39 -18.02
C ARG A 246 -6.30 7.68 -17.75
N PHE A 247 -6.31 8.13 -16.51
CA PHE A 247 -7.10 9.25 -16.02
C PHE A 247 -6.26 10.14 -15.10
N ASN A 248 -5.69 11.21 -15.67
CA ASN A 248 -4.72 12.06 -14.99
C ASN A 248 -5.27 12.79 -13.76
N ARG A 249 -6.60 12.89 -13.59
CA ARG A 249 -7.29 13.69 -12.57
C ARG A 249 -8.08 12.86 -11.53
N LEU A 250 -7.91 11.54 -11.52
CA LEU A 250 -8.56 10.68 -10.52
C LEU A 250 -8.18 11.05 -9.10
N ARG A 251 -9.16 11.04 -8.19
CA ARG A 251 -8.98 11.27 -6.75
C ARG A 251 -8.54 9.95 -6.11
N ILE A 252 -7.27 9.82 -5.73
CA ILE A 252 -6.69 8.55 -5.29
C ILE A 252 -6.05 8.68 -3.90
N GLY A 253 -6.61 7.99 -2.93
CA GLY A 253 -5.99 7.71 -1.64
C GLY A 253 -5.29 6.35 -1.63
N PHE A 254 -4.22 6.23 -0.87
CA PHE A 254 -3.58 4.95 -0.54
C PHE A 254 -3.37 4.84 0.96
N PHE A 255 -3.58 3.67 1.56
CA PHE A 255 -3.25 3.43 2.97
C PHE A 255 -2.43 2.15 3.14
N LEU A 256 -1.26 2.24 3.80
CA LEU A 256 -0.40 1.10 4.11
C LEU A 256 -0.71 0.56 5.51
N HIS A 257 -1.08 -0.72 5.59
CA HIS A 257 -1.41 -1.38 6.87
C HIS A 257 -0.20 -2.07 7.52
N SER A 258 0.83 -2.40 6.72
CA SER A 258 2.12 -2.86 7.22
C SER A 258 3.02 -1.70 7.66
N PRO A 259 4.12 -1.97 8.41
CA PRO A 259 5.15 -0.97 8.63
C PRO A 259 5.76 -0.50 7.30
N PHE A 260 6.29 0.71 7.28
CA PHE A 260 7.18 1.15 6.20
C PHE A 260 8.63 1.15 6.72
N PRO A 261 9.56 0.42 6.08
CA PRO A 261 10.90 0.23 6.63
C PRO A 261 11.77 1.47 6.44
N SER A 262 12.81 1.59 7.26
CA SER A 262 13.81 2.66 7.13
C SER A 262 14.48 2.63 5.75
N SER A 263 15.03 3.77 5.32
CA SER A 263 15.67 3.87 3.99
C SER A 263 16.82 2.91 3.77
N GLU A 264 17.52 2.50 4.83
CA GLU A 264 18.62 1.52 4.74
C GLU A 264 18.12 0.10 4.43
N ILE A 265 16.95 -0.26 4.96
CA ILE A 265 16.30 -1.53 4.65
C ILE A 265 15.59 -1.40 3.30
N TYR A 266 14.78 -0.36 3.10
CA TYR A 266 14.02 -0.16 1.86
C TYR A 266 14.91 -0.14 0.61
N ARG A 267 16.14 0.41 0.69
CA ARG A 267 17.04 0.48 -0.47
C ARG A 267 17.54 -0.87 -0.97
N THR A 268 17.36 -1.94 -0.20
CA THR A 268 17.68 -3.30 -0.66
C THR A 268 16.65 -3.83 -1.65
N LEU A 269 15.47 -3.21 -1.77
CA LEU A 269 14.48 -3.53 -2.81
C LEU A 269 15.01 -3.07 -4.19
N PRO A 270 15.19 -3.96 -5.17
CA PRO A 270 15.71 -3.56 -6.47
C PRO A 270 14.78 -2.63 -7.24
N VAL A 271 13.47 -2.78 -7.07
CA VAL A 271 12.40 -1.96 -7.70
C VAL A 271 11.90 -0.81 -6.80
N ARG A 272 12.74 -0.36 -5.87
CA ARG A 272 12.40 0.64 -4.84
C ARG A 272 11.90 1.96 -5.41
N GLU A 273 12.49 2.46 -6.50
CA GLU A 273 12.11 3.74 -7.09
C GLU A 273 10.77 3.63 -7.80
N GLU A 274 10.52 2.54 -8.52
CA GLU A 274 9.26 2.28 -9.20
C GLU A 274 8.08 2.23 -8.22
N VAL A 275 8.27 1.59 -7.07
CA VAL A 275 7.26 1.53 -6.01
C VAL A 275 7.01 2.92 -5.42
N LEU A 276 8.06 3.68 -5.07
CA LEU A 276 7.88 5.05 -4.55
C LEU A 276 7.19 5.97 -5.55
N ARG A 277 7.65 5.98 -6.80
CA ARG A 277 7.05 6.80 -7.87
C ARG A 277 5.59 6.44 -8.11
N THR A 278 5.23 5.17 -7.93
CA THR A 278 3.83 4.79 -8.04
C THR A 278 2.99 5.31 -6.91
N LEU A 279 3.44 5.20 -5.67
CA LEU A 279 2.71 5.78 -4.53
C LEU A 279 2.55 7.31 -4.67
N LEU A 280 3.55 7.99 -5.24
CA LEU A 280 3.48 9.43 -5.53
C LEU A 280 2.46 9.82 -6.63
N ASN A 281 1.83 8.86 -7.29
CA ASN A 281 0.67 9.13 -8.16
C ASN A 281 -0.65 9.29 -7.36
N CYS A 282 -0.67 8.99 -6.06
CA CYS A 282 -1.78 9.28 -5.16
C CYS A 282 -1.88 10.77 -4.78
N ASP A 283 -3.04 11.20 -4.30
CA ASP A 283 -3.28 12.52 -3.69
C ASP A 283 -3.04 12.49 -2.18
N LEU A 284 -3.38 11.37 -1.52
CA LEU A 284 -3.18 11.16 -0.09
C LEU A 284 -2.59 9.76 0.18
N ILE A 285 -1.53 9.70 1.00
CA ILE A 285 -0.91 8.44 1.43
C ILE A 285 -0.99 8.35 2.96
N GLY A 286 -1.59 7.27 3.46
CA GLY A 286 -1.83 7.03 4.88
C GLY A 286 -0.90 5.96 5.47
N PHE A 287 -0.48 6.18 6.72
CA PHE A 287 0.28 5.24 7.55
C PHE A 287 -0.27 5.19 8.97
N HIS A 288 -0.07 4.08 9.68
CA HIS A 288 -0.51 3.96 11.07
C HIS A 288 0.25 4.85 12.06
N THR A 289 1.57 5.00 11.89
CA THR A 289 2.41 5.72 12.85
C THR A 289 3.25 6.78 12.16
N PHE A 290 3.70 7.77 12.94
CA PHE A 290 4.61 8.80 12.45
C PHE A 290 5.94 8.20 11.98
N ASP A 291 6.44 7.15 12.63
CA ASP A 291 7.69 6.51 12.24
C ASP A 291 7.61 5.90 10.83
N TYR A 292 6.50 5.25 10.48
CA TYR A 292 6.32 4.68 9.14
C TYR A 292 6.25 5.79 8.09
N ALA A 293 5.47 6.84 8.35
CA ALA A 293 5.40 8.00 7.45
C ALA A 293 6.77 8.69 7.28
N ARG A 294 7.50 8.90 8.38
CA ARG A 294 8.85 9.47 8.38
C ARG A 294 9.83 8.61 7.57
N HIS A 295 9.73 7.30 7.66
CA HIS A 295 10.55 6.39 6.86
C HIS A 295 10.24 6.48 5.37
N PHE A 296 8.96 6.54 4.98
CA PHE A 296 8.55 6.79 3.61
C PHE A 296 9.10 8.13 3.07
N LEU A 297 8.92 9.21 3.83
CA LEU A 297 9.44 10.54 3.49
C LEU A 297 10.97 10.54 3.32
N SER A 298 11.68 9.85 4.21
CA SER A 298 13.14 9.69 4.11
C SER A 298 13.55 8.90 2.86
N CYS A 299 12.75 7.94 2.42
CA CYS A 299 13.02 7.21 1.17
C CYS A 299 12.78 8.09 -0.05
N CYS A 300 11.69 8.87 -0.07
CA CYS A 300 11.44 9.87 -1.12
C CYS A 300 12.58 10.89 -1.22
N SER A 301 13.06 11.41 -0.08
CA SER A 301 14.19 12.34 -0.06
C SER A 301 15.49 11.70 -0.57
N ARG A 302 15.90 10.56 -0.01
CA ARG A 302 17.20 9.94 -0.35
C ARG A 302 17.25 9.33 -1.75
N MET A 303 16.14 8.81 -2.26
CA MET A 303 16.11 8.08 -3.54
C MET A 303 15.60 8.93 -4.70
N LEU A 304 14.74 9.91 -4.43
CA LEU A 304 14.10 10.72 -5.46
C LEU A 304 14.46 12.21 -5.37
N GLY A 305 15.21 12.62 -4.33
CA GLY A 305 15.58 14.03 -4.11
C GLY A 305 14.40 14.92 -3.72
N LEU A 306 13.32 14.33 -3.19
CA LEU A 306 12.10 15.07 -2.85
C LEU A 306 12.12 15.56 -1.41
N GLU A 307 11.87 16.85 -1.22
CA GLU A 307 11.67 17.43 0.10
C GLU A 307 10.19 17.44 0.47
N TYR A 308 9.90 17.22 1.75
CA TYR A 308 8.53 17.36 2.28
C TYR A 308 8.41 18.66 3.06
N GLN A 309 7.21 19.22 3.04
CA GLN A 309 6.87 20.40 3.84
C GLN A 309 5.86 20.00 4.91
N SER A 310 6.00 20.60 6.09
CA SER A 310 4.99 20.56 7.15
C SER A 310 4.42 21.96 7.34
N LYS A 311 3.14 22.15 7.05
CA LYS A 311 2.44 23.44 7.21
C LYS A 311 1.15 23.24 8.00
N ARG A 312 1.01 23.94 9.12
CA ARG A 312 -0.19 23.91 9.99
C ARG A 312 -0.64 22.48 10.37
N GLY A 313 0.32 21.58 10.61
CA GLY A 313 0.04 20.17 10.96
C GLY A 313 -0.20 19.23 9.77
N TYR A 314 -0.19 19.73 8.54
CA TYR A 314 -0.26 18.92 7.32
C TYR A 314 1.13 18.64 6.79
N ILE A 315 1.40 17.38 6.47
CA ILE A 315 2.64 16.95 5.83
C ILE A 315 2.34 16.68 4.36
N GLY A 316 3.15 17.21 3.45
CA GLY A 316 2.99 16.98 2.03
C GLY A 316 4.31 17.02 1.27
N LEU A 317 4.36 16.27 0.17
CA LEU A 317 5.46 16.26 -0.79
C LEU A 317 5.05 17.06 -2.02
N GLU A 318 5.90 17.97 -2.48
CA GLU A 318 5.74 18.57 -3.81
C GLU A 318 6.23 17.55 -4.85
N TYR A 319 5.39 17.27 -5.84
CA TYR A 319 5.69 16.30 -6.89
C TYR A 319 5.12 16.79 -8.23
N PHE A 320 5.97 17.47 -9.01
CA PHE A 320 5.63 17.98 -10.36
C PHE A 320 4.40 18.89 -10.39
N GLY A 321 4.37 19.88 -9.50
CA GLY A 321 3.30 20.87 -9.35
C GLY A 321 2.09 20.38 -8.54
N ARG A 322 2.09 19.11 -8.14
CA ARG A 322 1.09 18.51 -7.24
C ARG A 322 1.61 18.47 -5.81
N THR A 323 0.70 18.44 -4.85
CA THR A 323 1.02 18.12 -3.46
C THR A 323 0.46 16.75 -3.13
N VAL A 324 1.33 15.80 -2.76
CA VAL A 324 0.95 14.49 -2.25
C VAL A 324 0.88 14.59 -0.72
N GLY A 325 -0.32 14.53 -0.16
CA GLY A 325 -0.54 14.60 1.28
C GLY A 325 -0.12 13.32 1.99
N ILE A 326 0.38 13.46 3.23
CA ILE A 326 0.72 12.34 4.09
C ILE A 326 -0.18 12.36 5.33
N LYS A 327 -0.95 11.30 5.52
CA LYS A 327 -1.81 11.09 6.69
C LYS A 327 -1.16 10.09 7.64
N ILE A 328 -1.15 10.43 8.92
CA ILE A 328 -0.74 9.51 9.99
C ILE A 328 -1.94 9.28 10.88
N MET A 329 -2.40 8.03 10.95
CA MET A 329 -3.53 7.69 11.79
C MET A 329 -3.55 6.20 12.13
N PRO A 330 -3.42 5.86 13.42
CA PRO A 330 -3.64 4.51 13.91
C PRO A 330 -5.08 4.10 13.61
N MET A 331 -5.26 2.92 13.03
CA MET A 331 -6.57 2.34 12.79
C MET A 331 -7.18 1.76 14.08
N GLY A 332 -8.49 1.91 14.22
CA GLY A 332 -9.26 1.39 15.35
C GLY A 332 -9.93 0.03 15.10
N ILE A 333 -10.76 -0.36 16.06
CA ILE A 333 -11.66 -1.53 15.99
C ILE A 333 -13.11 -1.07 15.82
N HIS A 334 -14.02 -1.97 15.46
CA HIS A 334 -15.44 -1.65 15.37
C HIS A 334 -16.15 -1.96 16.70
N MET A 335 -16.54 -0.91 17.43
CA MET A 335 -17.13 -1.05 18.78
C MET A 335 -18.46 -1.83 18.79
N GLY A 336 -19.39 -1.50 17.87
CA GLY A 336 -20.73 -2.11 17.84
C GLY A 336 -20.71 -3.61 17.59
N GLN A 337 -19.94 -4.08 16.61
CA GLN A 337 -19.72 -5.50 16.30
C GLN A 337 -19.15 -6.30 17.48
N LEU A 338 -18.14 -5.78 18.19
CA LEU A 338 -17.63 -6.49 19.36
C LEU A 338 -18.72 -6.57 20.44
N GLN A 339 -19.44 -5.48 20.67
CA GLN A 339 -20.55 -5.46 21.61
C GLN A 339 -21.71 -6.38 21.20
N SER A 340 -21.97 -6.59 19.91
CA SER A 340 -23.00 -7.52 19.45
C SER A 340 -22.59 -8.97 19.70
N VAL A 341 -21.31 -9.31 19.52
CA VAL A 341 -20.80 -10.65 19.85
C VAL A 341 -20.80 -10.88 21.36
N LEU A 342 -20.48 -9.87 22.18
CA LEU A 342 -20.55 -9.96 23.64
C LEU A 342 -21.98 -10.18 24.18
N ARG A 343 -23.02 -9.92 23.37
CA ARG A 343 -24.44 -10.18 23.73
C ARG A 343 -24.91 -11.58 23.35
N LEU A 344 -24.09 -12.38 22.66
CA LEU A 344 -24.50 -13.70 22.22
C LEU A 344 -24.56 -14.68 23.40
N PRO A 345 -25.62 -15.50 23.54
CA PRO A 345 -25.69 -16.53 24.59
C PRO A 345 -24.52 -17.53 24.54
N GLU A 346 -24.04 -17.87 23.33
CA GLU A 346 -22.87 -18.72 23.14
C GLU A 346 -21.61 -18.12 23.79
N GLN A 347 -21.46 -16.78 23.74
CA GLN A 347 -20.34 -16.08 24.36
C GLN A 347 -20.42 -16.20 25.88
N GLU A 348 -21.60 -15.95 26.48
CA GLU A 348 -21.80 -16.06 27.93
C GLU A 348 -21.56 -17.49 28.43
N GLN A 349 -22.09 -18.49 27.72
CA GLN A 349 -21.87 -19.90 28.02
C GLN A 349 -20.37 -20.23 27.98
N LYS A 350 -19.65 -19.75 26.96
CA LYS A 350 -18.22 -20.02 26.83
C LYS A 350 -17.40 -19.33 27.90
N VAL A 351 -17.77 -18.12 28.32
CA VAL A 351 -17.15 -17.45 29.47
C VAL A 351 -17.31 -18.26 30.75
N ALA A 352 -18.50 -18.80 31.01
CA ALA A 352 -18.75 -19.64 32.19
C ALA A 352 -17.89 -20.92 32.18
N GLU A 353 -17.84 -21.62 31.03
CA GLU A 353 -16.99 -22.80 30.84
C GLU A 353 -15.51 -22.49 31.10
N LEU A 354 -15.00 -21.41 30.51
CA LEU A 354 -13.59 -21.04 30.64
C LEU A 354 -13.25 -20.59 32.07
N ARG A 355 -14.15 -19.89 32.77
CA ARG A 355 -13.96 -19.52 34.18
C ARG A 355 -13.86 -20.75 35.08
N GLN A 356 -14.74 -21.73 34.88
CA GLN A 356 -14.68 -23.00 35.61
C GLN A 356 -13.37 -23.74 35.31
N ARG A 357 -12.97 -23.80 34.03
CA ARG A 357 -11.73 -24.47 33.61
C ARG A 357 -10.47 -23.85 34.22
N PHE A 358 -10.46 -22.53 34.36
CA PHE A 358 -9.32 -21.75 34.87
C PHE A 358 -9.54 -21.21 36.28
N GLU A 359 -10.43 -21.82 37.06
CA GLU A 359 -10.70 -21.41 38.43
C GLU A 359 -9.41 -21.38 39.27
N GLY A 360 -9.22 -20.29 40.03
CA GLY A 360 -8.02 -20.06 40.84
C GLY A 360 -6.74 -19.74 40.05
N LYS A 361 -6.81 -19.62 38.71
CA LYS A 361 -5.64 -19.40 37.84
C LYS A 361 -5.68 -18.00 37.22
N SER A 362 -4.50 -17.40 37.04
CA SER A 362 -4.30 -16.16 36.29
C SER A 362 -4.00 -16.48 34.83
N VAL A 363 -4.91 -16.10 33.93
CA VAL A 363 -4.78 -16.37 32.50
C VAL A 363 -4.04 -15.23 31.80
N LEU A 364 -2.91 -15.54 31.19
CA LEU A 364 -2.24 -14.69 30.20
C LEU A 364 -2.65 -15.18 28.82
N LEU A 365 -2.98 -14.27 27.91
CA LEU A 365 -3.52 -14.61 26.60
C LEU A 365 -2.67 -14.03 25.47
N GLY A 366 -2.25 -14.90 24.56
CA GLY A 366 -1.70 -14.55 23.27
C GLY A 366 -2.68 -14.93 22.15
N VAL A 367 -2.93 -14.01 21.22
CA VAL A 367 -3.73 -14.25 20.01
C VAL A 367 -2.97 -13.67 18.84
N ASP A 368 -2.38 -14.55 18.02
CA ASP A 368 -1.47 -14.15 16.96
C ASP A 368 -1.70 -15.01 15.73
N ASP A 369 -1.51 -14.42 14.55
CA ASP A 369 -1.36 -15.20 13.33
C ASP A 369 -0.06 -15.99 13.40
N THR A 370 -0.07 -17.21 12.85
CA THR A 370 1.17 -17.96 12.72
C THR A 370 2.04 -17.28 11.66
N ASP A 371 3.00 -16.49 12.13
CA ASP A 371 3.91 -15.69 11.31
C ASP A 371 5.19 -15.42 12.11
N ILE A 372 6.31 -15.37 11.39
CA ILE A 372 7.66 -15.27 11.95
C ILE A 372 7.89 -13.97 12.73
N PHE A 373 7.12 -12.92 12.41
CA PHE A 373 7.23 -11.61 13.05
C PHE A 373 6.39 -11.46 14.31
N LYS A 374 5.51 -12.43 14.63
CA LYS A 374 4.64 -12.35 15.82
C LYS A 374 5.31 -12.75 17.12
N GLY A 375 6.53 -13.31 17.07
CA GLY A 375 7.33 -13.55 18.26
C GLY A 375 6.69 -14.49 19.27
N ILE A 376 5.91 -15.49 18.81
CA ILE A 376 5.24 -16.47 19.68
C ILE A 376 6.27 -17.25 20.51
N ASN A 377 7.39 -17.69 19.91
CA ASN A 377 8.47 -18.34 20.64
C ASN A 377 9.06 -17.45 21.74
N LEU A 378 9.28 -16.16 21.48
CA LEU A 378 9.76 -15.21 22.49
C LEU A 378 8.80 -15.10 23.67
N LYS A 379 7.49 -15.14 23.39
CA LYS A 379 6.44 -15.17 24.42
C LYS A 379 6.52 -16.41 25.31
N LEU A 380 6.65 -17.58 24.69
CA LEU A 380 6.74 -18.85 25.39
C LEU A 380 7.99 -18.89 26.27
N LEU A 381 9.14 -18.45 25.76
CA LEU A 381 10.40 -18.37 26.50
C LEU A 381 10.34 -17.36 27.66
N ALA A 382 9.67 -16.22 27.48
CA ALA A 382 9.47 -15.25 28.55
C ALA A 382 8.54 -15.81 29.64
N PHE A 383 7.46 -16.50 29.25
CA PHE A 383 6.56 -17.14 30.21
C PHE A 383 7.26 -18.26 30.99
N GLU A 384 8.06 -19.08 30.30
CA GLU A 384 8.89 -20.09 30.94
C GLU A 384 9.88 -19.49 31.94
N THR A 385 10.59 -18.44 31.53
CA THR A 385 11.53 -17.71 32.39
C THR A 385 10.82 -17.11 33.60
N MET A 386 9.60 -16.57 33.43
CA MET A 386 8.77 -16.07 34.53
C MET A 386 8.46 -17.18 35.54
N LEU A 387 8.07 -18.38 35.09
CA LEU A 387 7.78 -19.52 35.97
C LEU A 387 9.01 -20.00 36.76
N ARG A 388 10.21 -19.88 36.18
CA ARG A 388 11.47 -20.19 36.89
C ARG A 388 11.81 -19.14 37.94
N MET A 389 11.75 -17.86 37.56
CA MET A 389 12.13 -16.74 38.43
C MET A 389 11.12 -16.51 39.55
N HIS A 390 9.83 -16.79 39.30
CA HIS A 390 8.74 -16.59 40.23
C HIS A 390 7.97 -17.89 40.49
N PRO A 391 8.54 -18.87 41.24
CA PRO A 391 7.91 -20.17 41.48
C PRO A 391 6.50 -20.09 42.08
N LYS A 392 6.17 -18.97 42.74
CA LYS A 392 4.82 -18.68 43.24
C LYS A 392 3.75 -18.80 42.15
N TRP A 393 4.08 -18.61 40.88
CA TRP A 393 3.13 -18.71 39.76
C TRP A 393 2.98 -20.11 39.17
N GLN A 394 3.84 -21.08 39.55
CA GLN A 394 3.68 -22.47 39.14
C GLN A 394 2.38 -23.03 39.75
N GLY A 395 1.55 -23.67 38.92
CA GLY A 395 0.21 -24.12 39.31
C GLY A 395 -0.87 -23.03 39.28
N ARG A 396 -0.49 -21.75 39.15
CA ARG A 396 -1.41 -20.60 39.22
C ARG A 396 -1.45 -19.75 37.97
N ALA A 397 -0.40 -19.63 37.18
CA ALA A 397 -0.40 -18.88 35.93
C ALA A 397 -0.60 -19.82 34.73
N VAL A 398 -1.44 -19.44 33.78
CA VAL A 398 -1.64 -20.19 32.53
C VAL A 398 -1.48 -19.25 31.35
N LEU A 399 -0.63 -19.61 30.39
CA LEU A 399 -0.57 -18.97 29.10
C LEU A 399 -1.47 -19.71 28.11
N VAL A 400 -2.56 -19.07 27.69
CA VAL A 400 -3.35 -19.51 26.55
C VAL A 400 -2.78 -18.84 25.30
N GLN A 401 -2.28 -19.63 24.35
CA GLN A 401 -1.81 -19.12 23.06
C GLN A 401 -2.72 -19.64 21.95
N ILE A 402 -3.49 -18.74 21.36
CA ILE A 402 -4.27 -18.97 20.14
C ILE A 402 -3.38 -18.62 18.94
N ALA A 403 -3.11 -19.60 18.09
CA ALA A 403 -2.38 -19.41 16.84
C ALA A 403 -3.37 -19.50 15.67
N ASN A 404 -3.64 -18.36 15.02
CA ASN A 404 -4.47 -18.36 13.83
C ASN A 404 -3.69 -18.98 12.66
N PRO A 405 -4.39 -19.58 11.68
CA PRO A 405 -3.76 -20.14 10.50
C PRO A 405 -2.86 -19.11 9.78
N PRO A 406 -1.72 -19.55 9.23
CA PRO A 406 -0.82 -18.65 8.51
C PRO A 406 -1.47 -18.10 7.24
N ARG A 407 -1.12 -16.85 6.90
CA ARG A 407 -1.61 -16.17 5.68
C ARG A 407 -0.70 -16.38 4.45
N GLY A 408 0.35 -17.18 4.60
CA GLY A 408 1.38 -17.48 3.59
C GLY A 408 1.91 -18.90 3.75
N LYS A 409 2.92 -19.26 2.96
CA LYS A 409 3.56 -20.58 2.96
C LYS A 409 5.07 -20.41 2.94
N GLY A 410 5.80 -21.39 3.45
CA GLY A 410 7.26 -21.41 3.40
C GLY A 410 7.87 -22.31 4.47
N LYS A 411 9.08 -22.83 4.21
CA LYS A 411 9.78 -23.74 5.15
C LYS A 411 10.03 -23.12 6.52
N GLU A 412 10.39 -21.84 6.57
CA GLU A 412 10.61 -21.11 7.83
C GLU A 412 9.37 -21.12 8.73
N LEU A 413 8.19 -20.99 8.13
CA LEU A 413 6.93 -20.99 8.84
C LEU A 413 6.61 -22.37 9.44
N GLU A 414 6.86 -23.44 8.68
CA GLU A 414 6.73 -24.83 9.15
C GLU A 414 7.71 -25.11 10.31
N THR A 415 8.96 -24.65 10.19
CA THR A 415 9.96 -24.75 11.25
C THR A 415 9.50 -24.03 12.51
N ILE A 416 9.01 -22.79 12.40
CA ILE A 416 8.54 -22.01 13.55
C ILE A 416 7.30 -22.66 14.20
N GLN A 417 6.37 -23.22 13.41
CA GLN A 417 5.25 -23.98 13.95
C GLN A 417 5.71 -25.19 14.77
N ALA A 418 6.69 -25.95 14.25
CA ALA A 418 7.25 -27.08 14.96
C ALA A 418 7.96 -26.64 16.26
N GLU A 419 8.76 -25.58 16.21
CA GLU A 419 9.45 -25.01 17.38
C GLU A 419 8.48 -24.55 18.47
N ILE A 420 7.38 -23.88 18.08
CA ILE A 420 6.32 -23.45 19.00
C ILE A 420 5.74 -24.66 19.73
N ARG A 421 5.36 -25.72 18.99
CA ARG A 421 4.78 -26.94 19.57
C ARG A 421 5.74 -27.62 20.54
N VAL A 422 6.99 -27.83 20.13
CA VAL A 422 8.04 -28.42 20.97
C VAL A 422 8.25 -27.59 22.25
N THR A 423 8.24 -26.26 22.14
CA THR A 423 8.39 -25.37 23.28
C THR A 423 7.20 -25.47 24.23
N CYS A 424 5.97 -25.49 23.72
CA CYS A 424 4.76 -25.69 24.53
C CYS A 424 4.80 -27.02 25.30
N GLU A 425 5.13 -28.12 24.61
CA GLU A 425 5.24 -29.46 25.20
C GLU A 425 6.30 -29.51 26.29
N ARG A 426 7.47 -28.91 26.03
CA ARG A 426 8.57 -28.80 26.98
C ARG A 426 8.16 -28.06 28.25
N ILE A 427 7.55 -26.88 28.13
CA ILE A 427 7.08 -26.10 29.29
C ILE A 427 6.02 -26.90 30.07
N ASN A 428 5.08 -27.53 29.37
CA ASN A 428 4.03 -28.33 30.01
C ASN A 428 4.57 -29.56 30.73
N ARG A 429 5.62 -30.20 30.21
CA ARG A 429 6.28 -31.32 30.89
C ARG A 429 7.06 -30.86 32.12
N ASP A 430 7.77 -29.74 32.01
CA ASP A 430 8.69 -29.29 33.05
C ASP A 430 7.95 -28.61 34.23
N PHE A 431 6.81 -27.96 33.98
CA PHE A 431 6.04 -27.22 35.01
C PHE A 431 4.60 -27.70 35.20
N GLY A 432 4.11 -28.65 34.40
CA GLY A 432 2.75 -29.16 34.48
C GLY A 432 2.52 -30.16 35.61
N GLN A 433 1.25 -30.33 35.96
CA GLN A 433 0.77 -31.23 37.01
C GLN A 433 -0.58 -31.81 36.59
N THR A 434 -1.08 -32.85 37.27
CA THR A 434 -2.41 -33.41 36.98
C THR A 434 -3.49 -32.33 37.07
N GLY A 435 -4.23 -32.10 35.98
CA GLY A 435 -5.26 -31.05 35.91
C GLY A 435 -4.73 -29.61 35.69
N TYR A 436 -3.42 -29.43 35.51
CA TYR A 436 -2.80 -28.13 35.26
C TYR A 436 -1.76 -28.21 34.13
N SER A 437 -2.04 -27.51 33.04
CA SER A 437 -1.09 -27.26 31.95
C SER A 437 -0.72 -25.78 31.95
N PRO A 438 0.55 -25.41 32.20
CA PRO A 438 1.00 -24.02 32.16
C PRO A 438 0.75 -23.34 30.83
N VAL A 439 0.79 -24.09 29.71
CA VAL A 439 0.53 -23.58 28.36
C VAL A 439 -0.64 -24.34 27.73
N VAL A 440 -1.67 -23.60 27.32
CA VAL A 440 -2.78 -24.11 26.51
C VAL A 440 -2.62 -23.57 25.09
N PHE A 441 -2.09 -24.42 24.20
CA PHE A 441 -1.87 -24.07 22.80
C PHE A 441 -3.10 -24.45 21.95
N ILE A 442 -3.67 -23.47 21.24
CA ILE A 442 -4.85 -23.64 20.40
C ILE A 442 -4.44 -23.33 18.96
N ASP A 443 -4.21 -24.39 18.18
CA ASP A 443 -3.80 -24.33 16.78
C ASP A 443 -4.98 -24.70 15.86
N ARG A 444 -5.99 -23.83 15.87
CA ARG A 444 -7.18 -23.93 15.01
C ARG A 444 -7.79 -22.54 14.84
N ASN A 445 -8.64 -22.41 13.84
CA ASN A 445 -9.50 -21.24 13.76
C ASN A 445 -10.46 -21.20 14.96
N VAL A 446 -10.46 -20.09 15.70
CA VAL A 446 -11.30 -19.89 16.88
C VAL A 446 -12.43 -18.93 16.52
N PRO A 447 -13.71 -19.35 16.62
CA PRO A 447 -14.85 -18.47 16.36
C PRO A 447 -14.84 -17.22 17.24
N SER A 448 -15.41 -16.14 16.73
CA SER A 448 -15.38 -14.83 17.42
C SER A 448 -15.98 -14.88 18.84
N ALA A 449 -17.08 -15.62 19.06
CA ALA A 449 -17.65 -15.79 20.40
C ALA A 449 -16.66 -16.44 21.39
N GLU A 450 -15.99 -17.51 20.99
CA GLU A 450 -14.98 -18.20 21.82
C GLU A 450 -13.75 -17.32 22.05
N ARG A 451 -13.26 -16.63 21.02
CA ARG A 451 -12.12 -15.72 21.10
C ARG A 451 -12.38 -14.56 22.08
N LEU A 452 -13.55 -13.94 22.00
CA LEU A 452 -13.96 -12.87 22.91
C LEU A 452 -14.20 -13.39 24.34
N ALA A 453 -14.63 -14.64 24.52
CA ALA A 453 -14.70 -15.26 25.83
C ALA A 453 -13.31 -15.38 26.48
N TYR A 454 -12.28 -15.79 25.72
CA TYR A 454 -10.89 -15.76 26.19
C TYR A 454 -10.43 -14.35 26.58
N TYR A 455 -10.71 -13.33 25.76
CA TYR A 455 -10.39 -11.94 26.13
C TYR A 455 -11.08 -11.51 27.43
N THR A 456 -12.33 -11.92 27.63
CA THR A 456 -13.12 -11.56 28.81
C THR A 456 -12.52 -12.11 30.10
N ILE A 457 -11.98 -13.34 30.08
CA ILE A 457 -11.43 -14.01 31.27
C ILE A 457 -9.93 -13.75 31.48
N ALA A 458 -9.19 -13.35 30.44
CA ALA A 458 -7.74 -13.20 30.50
C ALA A 458 -7.34 -12.04 31.41
N GLU A 459 -6.51 -12.29 32.42
CA GLU A 459 -5.99 -11.26 33.31
C GLU A 459 -5.05 -10.29 32.58
N CYS A 460 -4.29 -10.80 31.61
CA CYS A 460 -3.37 -10.01 30.79
C CYS A 460 -3.38 -10.51 29.33
N VAL A 461 -3.30 -9.58 28.37
CA VAL A 461 -2.99 -9.89 26.98
C VAL A 461 -1.53 -9.56 26.67
N VAL A 462 -0.87 -10.49 25.99
CA VAL A 462 0.57 -10.48 25.75
C VAL A 462 0.84 -10.46 24.24
N VAL A 463 1.44 -9.38 23.76
CA VAL A 463 1.82 -9.18 22.34
C VAL A 463 3.32 -8.98 22.24
N THR A 464 4.03 -9.99 21.73
CA THR A 464 5.50 -10.03 21.64
C THR A 464 6.01 -9.92 20.20
N ALA A 465 5.17 -9.42 19.29
CA ALA A 465 5.55 -9.26 17.89
C ALA A 465 6.82 -8.40 17.77
N VAL A 466 7.80 -8.91 17.03
CA VAL A 466 9.09 -8.24 16.82
C VAL A 466 8.96 -7.08 15.85
N ARG A 467 7.98 -7.15 14.94
CA ARG A 467 7.48 -6.07 14.10
C ARG A 467 6.02 -6.35 13.74
N ASP A 468 5.17 -5.32 13.81
CA ASP A 468 3.78 -5.42 13.36
C ASP A 468 3.27 -4.04 12.95
N GLY A 469 2.56 -3.93 11.83
CA GLY A 469 2.06 -2.66 11.31
C GLY A 469 1.04 -2.03 12.25
N MET A 470 -0.05 -2.75 12.51
CA MET A 470 -1.00 -2.44 13.55
C MET A 470 -1.52 -3.74 14.15
N ASN A 471 -1.53 -3.81 15.48
CA ASN A 471 -2.04 -4.98 16.21
C ASN A 471 -3.31 -4.60 16.96
N LEU A 472 -4.44 -5.18 16.55
CA LEU A 472 -5.76 -4.86 17.11
C LEU A 472 -6.15 -5.76 18.30
N THR A 473 -5.40 -6.82 18.58
CA THR A 473 -5.65 -7.75 19.69
C THR A 473 -5.79 -7.02 21.05
N PRO A 474 -4.90 -6.07 21.41
CA PRO A 474 -5.07 -5.28 22.62
C PRO A 474 -6.39 -4.48 22.64
N TYR A 475 -6.82 -3.93 21.51
CA TYR A 475 -8.01 -3.08 21.44
C TYR A 475 -9.28 -3.91 21.65
N GLU A 476 -9.38 -5.06 20.98
CA GLU A 476 -10.49 -5.99 21.16
C GLU A 476 -10.57 -6.47 22.62
N TYR A 477 -9.42 -6.80 23.21
CA TYR A 477 -9.33 -7.20 24.61
C TYR A 477 -9.84 -6.12 25.57
N ILE A 478 -9.42 -4.87 25.38
CA ILE A 478 -9.87 -3.73 26.20
C ILE A 478 -11.40 -3.62 26.17
N VAL A 479 -12.01 -3.76 25.00
CA VAL A 479 -13.48 -3.71 24.86
C VAL A 479 -14.17 -4.89 25.55
N CYS A 480 -13.60 -6.10 25.43
CA CYS A 480 -14.14 -7.28 26.14
C CYS A 480 -14.07 -7.12 27.66
N ARG A 481 -12.97 -6.54 28.18
CA ARG A 481 -12.81 -6.27 29.62
C ARG A 481 -13.72 -5.15 30.12
N GLN A 482 -14.06 -4.18 29.26
CA GLN A 482 -15.09 -3.20 29.58
C GLN A 482 -16.47 -3.86 29.70
N GLY A 483 -16.81 -4.75 28.76
CA GLY A 483 -18.12 -5.37 28.65
C GLY A 483 -19.17 -4.44 28.01
N ILE A 484 -20.45 -4.80 28.17
CA ILE A 484 -21.57 -4.06 27.57
C ILE A 484 -21.99 -2.90 28.49
N PRO A 485 -22.03 -1.65 28.01
CA PRO A 485 -22.54 -0.52 28.78
C PRO A 485 -24.01 -0.72 29.20
N GLY A 486 -24.34 -0.47 30.46
CA GLY A 486 -25.71 -0.50 30.98
C GLY A 486 -26.34 -1.88 31.17
N SER A 487 -25.59 -2.97 30.97
CA SER A 487 -26.06 -4.33 31.27
C SER A 487 -25.90 -4.61 32.78
N GLU A 488 -27.00 -4.53 33.52
CA GLU A 488 -27.10 -4.97 34.93
C GLU A 488 -27.24 -6.50 35.07
N SER A 489 -27.42 -7.22 33.96
CA SER A 489 -27.89 -8.61 33.93
C SER A 489 -26.80 -9.70 34.01
N ALA A 490 -25.53 -9.33 34.18
CA ALA A 490 -24.49 -10.28 34.56
C ALA A 490 -24.07 -10.02 36.02
N PRO A 491 -24.47 -10.85 37.00
CA PRO A 491 -24.42 -10.54 38.44
C PRO A 491 -23.05 -10.09 38.98
N GLU A 492 -21.96 -10.36 38.28
CA GLU A 492 -20.59 -10.14 38.77
C GLU A 492 -19.67 -9.41 37.78
N VAL A 493 -20.22 -8.92 36.66
CA VAL A 493 -19.59 -7.86 35.84
C VAL A 493 -19.83 -6.46 36.47
N SER A 494 -20.38 -6.45 37.69
CA SER A 494 -20.59 -5.30 38.58
C SER A 494 -19.32 -4.82 39.30
N GLY A 495 -18.19 -5.50 39.13
CA GLY A 495 -16.89 -5.07 39.66
C GLY A 495 -16.23 -3.97 38.81
N PRO A 496 -15.24 -3.25 39.38
CA PRO A 496 -14.52 -2.22 38.64
C PRO A 496 -13.75 -2.83 37.45
N LYS A 497 -13.81 -2.14 36.30
CA LYS A 497 -13.23 -2.65 35.04
C LYS A 497 -11.72 -2.57 35.08
N LYS A 498 -11.06 -3.63 34.58
CA LYS A 498 -9.61 -3.77 34.62
C LYS A 498 -9.08 -4.50 33.40
N SER A 499 -7.89 -4.15 32.94
CA SER A 499 -7.20 -4.79 31.83
C SER A 499 -5.70 -4.58 31.97
N MET A 500 -4.92 -5.63 31.75
CA MET A 500 -3.46 -5.54 31.71
C MET A 500 -2.93 -5.95 30.35
N LEU A 501 -1.90 -5.23 29.91
CA LEU A 501 -1.31 -5.37 28.60
C LEU A 501 0.20 -5.42 28.73
N VAL A 502 0.81 -6.47 28.20
CA VAL A 502 2.25 -6.55 27.94
C VAL A 502 2.44 -6.50 26.44
N VAL A 503 2.97 -5.39 25.92
CA VAL A 503 3.01 -5.13 24.47
C VAL A 503 4.40 -4.76 24.02
N SER A 504 4.81 -5.33 22.89
CA SER A 504 6.05 -4.97 22.22
C SER A 504 6.08 -3.47 21.87
N GLU A 505 7.25 -2.84 22.00
CA GLU A 505 7.49 -1.47 21.53
C GLU A 505 7.50 -1.37 20.00
N PHE A 506 7.53 -2.51 19.29
CA PHE A 506 7.69 -2.59 17.84
C PHE A 506 6.38 -2.75 17.05
N ILE A 507 5.22 -2.56 17.70
CA ILE A 507 3.89 -2.66 17.07
C ILE A 507 3.19 -1.30 17.00
N GLY A 508 2.41 -1.06 15.95
CA GLY A 508 1.79 0.24 15.71
C GLY A 508 0.79 0.75 16.76
N CYS A 509 0.18 -0.13 17.56
CA CYS A 509 -0.72 0.29 18.64
C CYS A 509 0.01 0.68 19.94
N SER A 510 1.30 0.37 20.06
CA SER A 510 2.06 0.60 21.31
C SER A 510 2.11 2.08 21.71
N PRO A 511 2.36 3.05 20.81
CA PRO A 511 2.33 4.48 21.15
C PRO A 511 0.97 4.95 21.69
N SER A 512 -0.12 4.38 21.20
CA SER A 512 -1.50 4.73 21.57
C SER A 512 -1.92 4.23 22.95
N LEU A 513 -1.34 3.12 23.42
CA LEU A 513 -1.73 2.45 24.67
C LEU A 513 -0.81 2.83 25.84
N SER A 514 -0.90 4.08 26.29
CA SER A 514 0.03 4.65 27.30
C SER A 514 0.08 3.93 28.65
N GLY A 515 -0.95 3.14 29.00
CA GLY A 515 -0.99 2.35 30.24
C GLY A 515 -0.43 0.93 30.11
N ALA A 516 0.03 0.51 28.92
CA ALA A 516 0.56 -0.83 28.70
C ALA A 516 1.99 -0.96 29.22
N ILE A 517 2.38 -2.15 29.68
CA ILE A 517 3.76 -2.48 30.02
C ILE A 517 4.48 -2.75 28.69
N ARG A 518 5.30 -1.79 28.26
CA ARG A 518 6.03 -1.89 27.00
C ARG A 518 7.28 -2.74 27.18
N ILE A 519 7.47 -3.70 26.28
CA ILE A 519 8.61 -4.61 26.31
C ILE A 519 9.38 -4.55 25.00
N ASN A 520 10.66 -4.86 25.09
CA ASN A 520 11.45 -5.27 23.95
C ASN A 520 11.45 -6.81 23.94
N PRO A 521 10.75 -7.47 22.99
CA PRO A 521 10.54 -8.93 23.04
C PRO A 521 11.84 -9.73 22.87
N TRP A 522 12.93 -9.10 22.41
CA TRP A 522 14.24 -9.72 22.31
C TRP A 522 14.91 -9.91 23.67
N ASN A 523 14.49 -9.17 24.69
CA ASN A 523 14.95 -9.35 26.06
C ASN A 523 13.95 -10.24 26.82
N ILE A 524 14.25 -11.54 26.85
CA ILE A 524 13.40 -12.56 27.47
C ILE A 524 13.22 -12.33 28.98
N GLU A 525 14.27 -11.96 29.70
CA GLU A 525 14.23 -11.75 31.15
C GLU A 525 13.37 -10.55 31.52
N THR A 526 13.55 -9.42 30.82
CA THR A 526 12.73 -8.23 31.05
C THR A 526 11.27 -8.48 30.67
N THR A 527 11.04 -9.24 29.58
CA THR A 527 9.69 -9.65 29.20
C THR A 527 9.07 -10.55 30.27
N ALA A 528 9.83 -11.49 30.83
CA ALA A 528 9.37 -12.36 31.92
C ALA A 528 8.97 -11.57 33.18
N GLU A 529 9.76 -10.56 33.57
CA GLU A 529 9.40 -9.67 34.68
C GLU A 529 8.16 -8.84 34.38
N ALA A 530 8.01 -8.35 33.14
CA ALA A 530 6.79 -7.64 32.72
C ALA A 530 5.54 -8.54 32.79
N LEU A 531 5.66 -9.83 32.44
CA LEU A 531 4.56 -10.80 32.62
C LEU A 531 4.19 -10.96 34.10
N ASN A 532 5.20 -11.08 34.98
CA ASN A 532 5.00 -11.18 36.43
C ASN A 532 4.38 -9.89 37.00
N GLU A 533 4.85 -8.72 36.59
CA GLU A 533 4.31 -7.42 36.98
C GLU A 533 2.83 -7.32 36.59
N ALA A 534 2.48 -7.68 35.35
CA ALA A 534 1.12 -7.57 34.83
C ALA A 534 0.09 -8.32 35.69
N ILE A 535 0.45 -9.50 36.20
CA ILE A 535 -0.44 -10.32 37.04
C ILE A 535 -0.28 -10.05 38.54
N SER A 536 0.82 -9.43 38.99
CA SER A 536 1.10 -9.10 40.40
C SER A 536 0.62 -7.70 40.82
N VAL A 537 0.39 -6.79 39.87
CA VAL A 537 0.05 -5.39 40.18
C VAL A 537 -1.29 -5.28 40.93
N SER A 538 -1.46 -4.22 41.72
CA SER A 538 -2.67 -4.01 42.52
C SER A 538 -3.90 -3.78 41.64
N GLU A 539 -5.06 -4.21 42.11
CA GLU A 539 -6.33 -4.06 41.38
C GLU A 539 -6.65 -2.60 41.01
N GLN A 540 -6.31 -1.64 41.90
CA GLN A 540 -6.50 -0.21 41.65
C GLN A 540 -5.69 0.28 40.44
N GLU A 541 -4.43 -0.15 40.31
CA GLU A 541 -3.58 0.22 39.18
C GLU A 541 -4.10 -0.39 37.87
N LYS A 542 -4.61 -1.63 37.90
CA LYS A 542 -5.25 -2.26 36.73
C LYS A 542 -6.46 -1.47 36.25
N GLN A 543 -7.25 -0.91 37.17
CA GLN A 543 -8.41 -0.07 36.85
C GLN A 543 -8.00 1.27 36.23
N LEU A 544 -6.98 1.91 36.78
CA LEU A 544 -6.45 3.18 36.24
C LEU A 544 -5.90 3.00 34.83
N ARG A 545 -5.16 1.91 34.57
CA ARG A 545 -4.65 1.57 33.23
C ARG A 545 -5.79 1.29 32.26
N HIS A 546 -6.77 0.50 32.68
CA HIS A 546 -7.95 0.21 31.89
C HIS A 546 -8.72 1.47 31.48
N GLY A 547 -8.96 2.40 32.41
CA GLY A 547 -9.66 3.65 32.11
C GLY A 547 -8.95 4.48 31.02
N LYS A 548 -7.61 4.54 31.05
CA LYS A 548 -6.81 5.20 30.00
C LYS A 548 -6.93 4.47 28.65
N HIS A 549 -6.79 3.15 28.67
CA HIS A 549 -6.89 2.31 27.48
C HIS A 549 -8.25 2.41 26.80
N TYR A 550 -9.33 2.21 27.57
CA TYR A 550 -10.69 2.23 27.05
C TYR A 550 -11.08 3.60 26.50
N ARG A 551 -10.67 4.69 27.17
CA ARG A 551 -10.92 6.06 26.67
C ARG A 551 -10.32 6.29 25.28
N TYR A 552 -9.11 5.79 25.03
CA TYR A 552 -8.50 5.89 23.71
C TYR A 552 -9.25 5.03 22.68
N VAL A 553 -9.43 3.74 22.97
CA VAL A 553 -10.01 2.78 22.03
C VAL A 553 -11.47 3.11 21.67
N SER A 554 -12.25 3.62 22.63
CA SER A 554 -13.66 4.01 22.39
C SER A 554 -13.84 5.29 21.58
N THR A 555 -12.78 6.10 21.43
CA THR A 555 -12.84 7.37 20.68
C THR A 555 -12.09 7.31 19.34
N HIS A 556 -11.23 6.29 19.16
CA HIS A 556 -10.42 6.08 17.96
C HIS A 556 -10.81 4.72 17.35
N ASP A 557 -12.07 4.58 16.99
CA ASP A 557 -12.61 3.39 16.33
C ASP A 557 -12.34 3.40 14.82
N VAL A 558 -12.75 2.33 14.13
CA VAL A 558 -12.57 2.21 12.67
C VAL A 558 -13.33 3.29 11.90
N SER A 559 -14.50 3.72 12.39
CA SER A 559 -15.32 4.74 11.74
C SER A 559 -14.67 6.13 11.84
N TYR A 560 -14.03 6.45 12.96
CA TYR A 560 -13.22 7.65 13.09
C TYR A 560 -12.04 7.63 12.10
N TRP A 561 -11.35 6.48 11.98
CA TRP A 561 -10.25 6.32 11.04
C TRP A 561 -10.69 6.52 9.58
N SER A 562 -11.77 5.88 9.14
CA SER A 562 -12.20 6.02 7.74
C SER A 562 -12.73 7.42 7.43
N ARG A 563 -13.55 8.00 8.32
CA ARG A 563 -14.06 9.37 8.19
C ARG A 563 -12.93 10.38 8.05
N SER A 564 -11.94 10.30 8.94
CA SER A 564 -10.83 11.26 8.93
C SER A 564 -9.92 11.09 7.70
N PHE A 565 -9.80 9.87 7.15
CA PHE A 565 -9.05 9.67 5.90
C PHE A 565 -9.81 10.25 4.70
N VAL A 566 -11.10 9.97 4.58
CA VAL A 566 -11.95 10.48 3.47
C VAL A 566 -11.98 12.01 3.46
N GLN A 567 -12.18 12.65 4.61
CA GLN A 567 -12.15 14.12 4.72
C GLN A 567 -10.81 14.73 4.28
N ASP A 568 -9.70 14.08 4.59
CA ASP A 568 -8.38 14.55 4.17
C ASP A 568 -8.12 14.28 2.69
N LEU A 569 -8.70 13.21 2.12
CA LEU A 569 -8.63 12.91 0.71
C LEU A 569 -9.42 13.93 -0.12
N GLU A 570 -10.66 14.25 0.29
CA GLU A 570 -11.45 15.33 -0.29
C GLU A 570 -10.68 16.65 -0.27
N ARG A 571 -10.05 16.99 0.87
CA ARG A 571 -9.23 18.20 0.99
C ARG A 571 -8.02 18.17 0.06
N ALA A 572 -7.32 17.05 -0.04
CA ALA A 572 -6.17 16.88 -0.94
C ALA A 572 -6.56 17.03 -2.42
N CYS A 573 -7.77 16.64 -2.78
CA CYS A 573 -8.29 16.70 -4.15
C CYS A 573 -8.98 18.04 -4.51
N LYS A 574 -9.13 18.98 -3.57
CA LYS A 574 -9.91 20.22 -3.79
C LYS A 574 -9.45 21.07 -4.98
N ASP A 575 -8.14 21.21 -5.16
CA ASP A 575 -7.56 22.03 -6.24
C ASP A 575 -7.24 21.22 -7.51
N HIS A 576 -7.58 19.93 -7.51
CA HIS A 576 -7.20 19.01 -8.57
C HIS A 576 -7.82 19.35 -9.93
N PHE A 577 -9.00 19.98 -9.90
CA PHE A 577 -9.69 20.43 -11.10
C PHE A 577 -9.32 21.84 -11.54
N ARG A 578 -8.61 22.62 -10.70
CA ARG A 578 -8.24 24.01 -10.98
C ARG A 578 -6.96 24.14 -11.81
N LYS A 579 -6.08 23.13 -11.79
CA LYS A 579 -4.82 23.13 -12.53
C LYS A 579 -4.88 22.18 -13.73
N PRO A 580 -4.36 22.58 -14.90
CA PRO A 580 -4.16 21.67 -16.03
C PRO A 580 -3.18 20.54 -15.64
N CYS A 581 -3.59 19.28 -15.81
CA CYS A 581 -2.80 18.10 -15.45
C CYS A 581 -2.40 17.28 -16.68
N TRP A 582 -1.11 17.04 -16.85
CA TRP A 582 -0.52 16.39 -18.02
C TRP A 582 0.19 15.11 -17.61
N GLY A 583 -0.14 13.99 -18.26
CA GLY A 583 0.56 12.73 -18.09
C GLY A 583 1.84 12.74 -18.93
N ILE A 584 3.01 12.56 -18.28
CA ILE A 584 4.32 12.54 -18.94
C ILE A 584 5.09 11.30 -18.51
N GLY A 585 5.79 10.68 -19.46
CA GLY A 585 6.65 9.52 -19.20
C GLY A 585 5.99 8.18 -19.56
N LEU A 586 6.80 7.13 -19.51
CA LEU A 586 6.43 5.76 -19.84
C LEU A 586 6.71 4.84 -18.64
N GLY A 587 6.02 3.69 -18.58
CA GLY A 587 6.26 2.73 -17.50
C GLY A 587 6.00 3.31 -16.12
N PHE A 588 6.85 2.94 -15.17
CA PHE A 588 6.91 3.51 -13.82
C PHE A 588 7.62 4.88 -13.74
N GLY A 589 8.11 5.39 -14.88
CA GLY A 589 8.54 6.78 -15.01
C GLY A 589 7.39 7.75 -15.35
N PHE A 590 6.17 7.22 -15.50
CA PHE A 590 4.97 8.03 -15.67
C PHE A 590 4.72 8.89 -14.43
N ARG A 591 4.36 10.14 -14.68
CA ARG A 591 4.02 11.14 -13.66
C ARG A 591 2.97 12.10 -14.21
N VAL A 592 2.16 12.63 -13.31
CA VAL A 592 1.25 13.73 -13.63
C VAL A 592 1.92 15.04 -13.26
N VAL A 593 2.03 15.93 -14.23
CA VAL A 593 2.52 17.29 -14.04
C VAL A 593 1.32 18.23 -13.95
N ALA A 594 1.15 18.89 -12.83
CA ALA A 594 0.17 19.96 -12.67
C ALA A 594 0.85 21.30 -13.01
N LEU A 595 0.32 21.98 -14.02
CA LEU A 595 0.88 23.23 -14.54
C LEU A 595 0.11 24.42 -13.98
N ASP A 596 0.72 25.61 -14.10
CA ASP A 596 0.01 26.85 -13.83
C ASP A 596 -1.18 26.99 -14.79
N PRO A 597 -2.35 27.51 -14.35
CA PRO A 597 -3.49 27.73 -15.24
C PRO A 597 -3.19 28.59 -16.47
N HIS A 598 -2.21 29.51 -16.37
CA HIS A 598 -1.79 30.38 -17.46
C HIS A 598 -0.72 29.74 -18.36
N PHE A 599 -0.31 28.50 -18.05
CA PHE A 599 0.65 27.79 -18.88
C PHE A 599 0.00 27.35 -20.20
N SER A 600 0.37 28.00 -21.30
CA SER A 600 -0.04 27.57 -22.65
C SER A 600 0.95 26.55 -23.21
N LYS A 601 0.52 25.31 -23.39
CA LYS A 601 1.34 24.33 -24.12
C LYS A 601 1.47 24.77 -25.58
N LEU A 602 2.69 24.89 -26.07
CA LEU A 602 2.92 25.20 -27.48
C LEU A 602 2.31 24.12 -28.37
N ASN A 603 1.47 24.54 -29.31
CA ASN A 603 0.84 23.65 -30.28
C ASN A 603 1.89 23.16 -31.30
N LEU A 604 2.00 21.85 -31.48
CA LEU A 604 3.03 21.23 -32.32
C LEU A 604 2.93 21.71 -33.77
N ASP A 605 1.71 21.75 -34.33
CA ASP A 605 1.50 22.19 -35.72
C ASP A 605 1.89 23.66 -35.89
N THR A 606 1.59 24.50 -34.89
CA THR A 606 2.00 25.90 -34.88
C THR A 606 3.53 26.04 -34.80
N ILE A 607 4.19 25.24 -33.97
CA ILE A 607 5.66 25.21 -33.88
C ILE A 607 6.25 24.77 -35.23
N VAL A 608 5.75 23.69 -35.83
CA VAL A 608 6.26 23.16 -37.09
C VAL A 608 6.06 24.17 -38.21
N MET A 609 4.87 24.77 -38.33
CA MET A 609 4.62 25.83 -39.31
C MET A 609 5.53 27.04 -39.12
N SER A 610 5.74 27.46 -37.87
CA SER A 610 6.63 28.59 -37.55
C SER A 610 8.09 28.24 -37.88
N TYR A 611 8.50 27.01 -37.57
CA TYR A 611 9.82 26.48 -37.88
C TYR A 611 10.06 26.39 -39.39
N GLU A 612 9.09 25.93 -40.18
CA GLU A 612 9.22 25.83 -41.64
C GLU A 612 9.28 27.20 -42.32
N LYS A 613 8.50 28.18 -41.82
CA LYS A 613 8.46 29.55 -42.37
C LYS A 613 9.67 30.40 -41.97
N ALA A 614 10.29 30.12 -40.82
CA ALA A 614 11.38 30.93 -40.31
C ALA A 614 12.65 30.77 -41.14
N LYS A 615 13.20 31.91 -41.60
CA LYS A 615 14.45 31.97 -42.36
C LYS A 615 15.70 31.93 -41.49
N SER A 616 15.54 32.13 -40.18
CA SER A 616 16.61 32.01 -39.17
C SER A 616 15.99 31.52 -37.86
N ARG A 617 16.57 30.48 -37.26
CA ARG A 617 16.00 29.75 -36.12
C ARG A 617 17.08 29.50 -35.09
N ALA A 618 16.92 30.09 -33.90
CA ALA A 618 17.80 29.83 -32.77
C ALA A 618 17.28 28.63 -31.97
N ILE A 619 18.12 27.61 -31.80
CA ILE A 619 17.81 26.40 -31.02
C ILE A 619 18.83 26.32 -29.88
N LEU A 620 18.41 26.67 -28.68
CA LEU A 620 19.24 26.65 -27.47
C LEU A 620 18.90 25.41 -26.66
N LEU A 621 19.87 24.53 -26.50
CA LEU A 621 19.70 23.25 -25.82
C LEU A 621 20.46 23.30 -24.50
N ASP A 622 19.77 23.04 -23.40
CA ASP A 622 20.46 22.74 -22.16
C ASP A 622 21.18 21.38 -22.26
N TYR A 623 22.25 21.18 -21.50
CA TYR A 623 22.95 19.89 -21.46
C TYR A 623 22.34 18.96 -20.40
N ASP A 624 22.29 19.42 -19.15
CA ASP A 624 21.96 18.62 -17.97
C ASP A 624 20.46 18.61 -17.68
N GLY A 625 19.77 17.57 -18.11
CA GLY A 625 18.31 17.40 -17.98
C GLY A 625 17.60 17.37 -19.34
N THR A 626 18.28 17.83 -20.40
CA THR A 626 17.77 17.82 -21.78
C THR A 626 18.51 16.79 -22.65
N LEU A 627 19.85 16.86 -22.73
CA LEU A 627 20.65 15.93 -23.55
C LEU A 627 21.15 14.73 -22.74
N VAL A 628 21.38 14.91 -21.45
CA VAL A 628 21.74 13.84 -20.51
C VAL A 628 20.95 13.99 -19.21
N PRO A 629 20.76 12.94 -18.39
CA PRO A 629 20.07 13.08 -17.11
C PRO A 629 20.79 14.05 -16.16
N GLN A 630 20.03 14.91 -15.47
CA GLN A 630 20.50 16.06 -14.68
C GLN A 630 21.52 15.75 -13.56
N ALA A 631 21.61 14.50 -13.10
CA ALA A 631 22.54 14.05 -12.06
C ALA A 631 23.75 13.24 -12.59
N SER A 632 24.00 13.27 -13.89
CA SER A 632 25.04 12.43 -14.49
C SER A 632 26.43 13.06 -14.36
N ILE A 633 27.26 12.56 -13.45
CA ILE A 633 28.66 12.99 -13.36
C ILE A 633 29.39 12.47 -14.61
N ASN A 634 29.78 13.38 -15.52
CA ASN A 634 30.56 13.09 -16.73
C ASN A 634 29.97 12.05 -17.71
N LYS A 635 28.65 11.91 -17.79
CA LYS A 635 28.03 11.03 -18.80
C LYS A 635 27.98 11.74 -20.15
N GLU A 636 28.59 11.15 -21.17
CA GLU A 636 28.52 11.65 -22.54
C GLU A 636 27.14 11.41 -23.17
N PRO A 637 26.70 12.27 -24.10
CA PRO A 637 25.48 12.04 -24.88
C PRO A 637 25.62 10.75 -25.72
N SER A 638 24.50 10.07 -25.98
CA SER A 638 24.51 8.89 -26.84
C SER A 638 24.84 9.25 -28.30
N ALA A 639 25.34 8.29 -29.07
CA ALA A 639 25.61 8.48 -30.50
C ALA A 639 24.35 8.93 -31.28
N GLU A 640 23.16 8.50 -30.86
CA GLU A 640 21.88 8.94 -31.43
C GLU A 640 21.64 10.44 -31.19
N ILE A 641 21.87 10.93 -29.96
CA ILE A 641 21.73 12.36 -29.62
C ILE A 641 22.71 13.20 -30.44
N VAL A 642 23.96 12.76 -30.52
CA VAL A 642 25.00 13.42 -31.33
C VAL A 642 24.58 13.49 -32.81
N SER A 643 24.01 12.40 -33.35
CA SER A 643 23.49 12.35 -34.72
C SER A 643 22.33 13.33 -34.95
N ILE A 644 21.38 13.41 -34.01
CA ILE A 644 20.26 14.36 -34.07
C ILE A 644 20.76 15.80 -34.05
N ILE A 645 21.70 16.13 -33.16
CA ILE A 645 22.28 17.48 -33.08
C ILE A 645 22.99 17.84 -34.39
N ASN A 646 23.78 16.92 -34.96
CA ASN A 646 24.42 17.13 -36.25
C ASN A 646 23.40 17.35 -37.38
N THR A 647 22.29 16.61 -37.36
CA THR A 647 21.19 16.80 -38.31
C THR A 647 20.57 18.19 -38.17
N LEU A 648 20.30 18.65 -36.95
CA LEU A 648 19.81 20.01 -36.70
C LEU A 648 20.80 21.09 -37.16
N CYS A 649 22.10 20.89 -36.93
CA CYS A 649 23.15 21.81 -37.35
C CYS A 649 23.44 21.78 -38.86
N SER A 650 22.95 20.75 -39.57
CA SER A 650 23.17 20.63 -41.02
C SER A 650 22.29 21.58 -41.83
N ASP A 651 21.15 21.98 -41.27
CA ASP A 651 20.24 22.97 -41.84
C ASP A 651 20.81 24.39 -41.64
N SER A 652 21.06 25.10 -42.73
CA SER A 652 21.67 26.43 -42.72
C SER A 652 20.80 27.51 -42.07
N ASN A 653 19.49 27.29 -41.92
CA ASN A 653 18.60 28.23 -41.25
C ASN A 653 18.64 28.06 -39.72
N ASN A 654 19.30 27.01 -39.20
CA ASN A 654 19.41 26.74 -37.78
C ASN A 654 20.72 27.27 -37.19
N ILE A 655 20.60 27.99 -36.09
CA ILE A 655 21.69 28.33 -35.18
C ILE A 655 21.47 27.49 -33.92
N VAL A 656 22.16 26.36 -33.84
CA VAL A 656 22.05 25.43 -32.71
C VAL A 656 23.18 25.71 -31.73
N SER A 657 22.87 25.83 -30.45
CA SER A 657 23.86 26.00 -29.39
C SER A 657 23.50 25.22 -28.14
N ILE A 658 24.51 24.64 -27.49
CA ILE A 658 24.35 24.09 -26.15
C ILE A 658 24.66 25.17 -25.13
N VAL A 659 23.77 25.37 -24.16
CA VAL A 659 23.97 26.27 -23.02
C VAL A 659 24.08 25.42 -21.76
N SER A 660 25.18 25.54 -21.03
CA SER A 660 25.44 24.68 -19.88
C SER A 660 26.35 25.34 -18.84
N GLY A 661 26.17 24.95 -17.58
CA GLY A 661 27.07 25.29 -16.48
C GLY A 661 28.40 24.53 -16.50
N ARG A 662 28.55 23.48 -17.33
CA ARG A 662 29.78 22.68 -17.39
C ARG A 662 30.96 23.45 -17.96
N SER A 663 32.17 23.03 -17.60
CA SER A 663 33.40 23.63 -18.11
C SER A 663 33.58 23.38 -19.61
N ARG A 664 34.29 24.29 -20.28
CA ARG A 664 34.61 24.13 -21.71
C ARG A 664 35.40 22.85 -22.00
N ASP A 665 36.25 22.44 -21.05
CA ASP A 665 37.13 21.28 -21.19
C ASP A 665 36.34 19.97 -21.09
N SER A 666 35.15 20.00 -20.47
CA SER A 666 34.21 18.87 -20.44
C SER A 666 33.38 18.82 -21.72
N LEU A 667 32.76 19.93 -22.13
CA LEU A 667 31.83 19.95 -23.26
C LEU A 667 32.52 19.88 -24.62
N GLY A 668 33.70 20.51 -24.75
CA GLY A 668 34.44 20.61 -26.00
C GLY A 668 34.72 19.25 -26.65
N PRO A 669 35.34 18.29 -25.93
CA PRO A 669 35.61 16.95 -26.43
C PRO A 669 34.34 16.16 -26.76
N MET A 670 33.31 16.24 -25.91
CA MET A 670 32.06 15.47 -26.07
C MET A 670 31.32 15.80 -27.37
N PHE A 671 31.42 17.06 -27.82
CA PHE A 671 30.80 17.53 -29.06
C PHE A 671 31.83 17.86 -30.14
N ALA A 672 33.03 17.29 -30.07
CA ALA A 672 34.06 17.49 -31.10
C ALA A 672 33.61 16.99 -32.49
N SER A 673 32.73 15.98 -32.52
CA SER A 673 32.09 15.45 -33.74
C SER A 673 30.94 16.31 -34.27
N CYS A 674 30.59 17.41 -33.60
CA CYS A 674 29.56 18.37 -34.02
C CYS A 674 30.20 19.73 -34.35
N PRO A 675 30.92 19.85 -35.49
CA PRO A 675 31.71 21.05 -35.77
C PRO A 675 30.84 22.30 -35.91
N LYS A 676 29.60 22.21 -36.40
CA LYS A 676 28.72 23.38 -36.60
C LYS A 676 27.97 23.83 -35.33
N LEU A 677 28.14 23.12 -34.21
CA LEU A 677 27.42 23.39 -32.96
C LEU A 677 28.07 24.51 -32.15
N GLY A 678 27.28 25.52 -31.76
CA GLY A 678 27.70 26.53 -30.80
C GLY A 678 27.76 25.97 -29.38
N LEU A 679 28.73 26.40 -28.57
CA LEU A 679 28.83 26.04 -27.16
C LEU A 679 28.87 27.30 -26.30
N ALA A 680 27.95 27.38 -25.33
CA ALA A 680 27.98 28.31 -24.21
C ALA A 680 28.22 27.52 -22.93
N ALA A 681 29.47 27.48 -22.50
CA ALA A 681 29.93 26.77 -21.31
C ALA A 681 30.12 27.72 -20.13
N GLU A 682 30.28 27.19 -18.93
CA GLU A 682 30.61 27.95 -17.72
C GLU A 682 29.56 29.06 -17.46
N HIS A 683 28.28 28.69 -17.55
CA HIS A 683 27.16 29.63 -17.40
C HIS A 683 27.19 30.79 -18.41
N GLY A 684 27.74 30.53 -19.60
CA GLY A 684 27.86 31.52 -20.68
C GLY A 684 29.13 32.36 -20.64
N TYR A 685 30.04 32.13 -19.68
CA TYR A 685 31.35 32.79 -19.64
C TYR A 685 32.21 32.42 -20.86
N PHE A 686 32.14 31.16 -21.29
CA PHE A 686 32.83 30.70 -22.49
C PHE A 686 31.85 30.50 -23.64
N LEU A 687 32.15 31.10 -24.79
CA LEU A 687 31.35 30.99 -26.02
C LEU A 687 32.21 30.51 -27.19
N ARG A 688 31.75 29.47 -27.89
CA ARG A 688 32.31 28.98 -29.15
C ARG A 688 31.23 29.12 -30.23
N TYR A 689 31.44 30.02 -31.19
CA TYR A 689 30.57 30.22 -32.35
C TYR A 689 31.29 29.80 -33.64
N ASN A 690 30.52 29.39 -34.66
CA ASN A 690 31.04 29.06 -36.00
C ASN A 690 30.40 29.88 -37.13
N PHE A 691 29.79 31.02 -36.81
CA PHE A 691 29.30 32.00 -37.80
C PHE A 691 29.74 33.41 -37.41
N HIS A 692 29.98 34.28 -38.40
CA HIS A 692 30.22 35.70 -38.20
C HIS A 692 28.95 36.36 -37.63
N ILE A 693 28.88 36.49 -36.31
CA ILE A 693 27.96 37.41 -35.65
C ILE A 693 28.71 38.73 -35.51
N SER A 694 28.30 39.75 -36.26
CA SER A 694 28.59 41.13 -35.88
C SER A 694 27.84 41.40 -34.57
N ILE A 695 28.53 41.26 -33.44
CA ILE A 695 27.98 41.60 -32.13
C ILE A 695 27.76 43.13 -32.12
N VAL A 696 26.52 43.55 -32.30
CA VAL A 696 26.09 44.90 -31.91
C VAL A 696 25.74 44.83 -30.43
N GLN A 697 26.66 45.32 -29.61
CA GLN A 697 26.53 45.75 -28.21
C GLN A 697 25.80 44.83 -27.20
N SER A 698 26.60 44.32 -26.26
CA SER A 698 26.33 44.25 -24.81
C SER A 698 24.85 44.13 -24.37
N LEU A 699 24.39 42.89 -24.18
CA LEU A 699 23.34 42.58 -23.22
C LEU A 699 24.00 41.92 -22.01
N VAL A 700 24.26 42.74 -20.99
CA VAL A 700 24.55 42.29 -19.64
C VAL A 700 23.28 41.62 -19.13
N TRP A 701 23.33 40.31 -18.87
CA TRP A 701 22.31 39.63 -18.08
C TRP A 701 22.66 39.85 -16.60
N CYS A 702 21.74 40.49 -15.86
CA CYS A 702 21.74 40.54 -14.40
C CYS A 702 21.03 39.32 -13.82
#